data_AF-A0A2N6EQG6-F1
#
_entry.id   AF-A0A2N6EQG6-F1
#
_cell.length_a   1.000
_cell.length_b   1.000
_cell.length_c   1.000
_cell.angle_alpha   90.00
_cell.angle_beta   90.00
_cell.angle_gamma   90.00
#
_symmetry.space_group_name_H-M   'P 1'
#
loop_
_entity.id
_entity.type
_entity.pdbx_description
1 polymer ?
#
loop_
_entity_poly.entity_id
_entity_poly.type
_entity_poly.pdbx_seq_one_letter_code
_entity_poly.pdbx_strand_id
1 'polypeptide(L)'
;MRSLDLLLRERFRQQERQLASSSSLVRSRHREIIERYDSVMSNLFETLSSTQLDKSSDQAWKRSLSEQLDQLVQLPQFAIHGSLPYRTPQFQPIAPIQLPEVIPAYRQPVSTSTPHDLQSTAEGALTAALVDHLKLIASQAGKQHWDPVVIYEWVKNNVATEMYHGCMKGALETLTQRSGNDADQAALLVALMRTAGYPARYVRGVVELFPDLSVADNWFGVEPQQVGELLTQSGVPHEPVYSGGELVNYRFEHIWVEALVPYANYRGALADLEGEIWVPLDTSLKVAGSTKAGQMDIYSQPDLNLTTLREDYLVSGLTIPPLLYLAERIDNYLVDRAPGTTYQDVLHRQTPVNENLQILPSMLQFREIIVTGEYSALPDELIHRVRFTAGDADLSSEPIFEIVRPVFELSNRTIAIDFEPETVADHETINLYGGLDNTPPYLVRLRPSLLVDDQMMKVGRSGFAYGEPFDLTVTLEAPAGVIVTTNQLLTGYPQVVSLVAQRAIPSQGEDPPTTVIGSLSQAALSYIDSWNQAEQELADLFDLKLVRPLPTLVSLGGQLAVVQLLGVPVEVEWRGLFIDADARMTGVVARTSTDGQRGYPFMELSALQGSWLEGELFVDQFAVEGISTVRLFQQLYDSDGLLHQIDAENVETLLSQLTLPDNIAADIRTAVEQGQRVTVCGEAITSGAWTGHGYVKEDPQTGAAGYMLSGLTAGGYTILGRDDWPDDSLEMFQQPHSAEPNADVSAAFTISAVLPWDVRLSTAGEETLSPLVVQVLDESGVPVIGAPVDFRVIIGGGALLDDSGDTPVETIQLVAKTDRNGLAHARFVPGRSTMNNPVAYVREGDEHANIAGQNLIAAQLVTGSLASLDQPMAILGFSGDPDPVQTEVYGNGITGPLLSYVGNATIFLKDRFGNPVANHPVYFSTQPNQLNPDIICPTSLTFDAGRQDAQLVPHSASCLADLPVYDECVDAGSRQELLSKSDGSAFVGIILGSVAGAAYPVQVDVLTSNETITRTVAATVSNDSCPGSSPPVRELVIDYLHREDGEGHNVDARPAGESAVVQIKSYLLNEGQTLVDNGVEL
;
A
#
# COMPACT_ATOMS: atom_id res chain seq x y z
N MET A 1 -18.17 -16.78 -13.74
CA MET A 1 -16.81 -17.10 -14.25
C MET A 1 -16.65 -16.68 -15.70
N ARG A 2 -17.39 -17.25 -16.68
CA ARG A 2 -17.34 -16.77 -18.08
C ARG A 2 -17.64 -15.29 -18.25
N SER A 3 -18.61 -14.75 -17.51
CA SER A 3 -18.93 -13.31 -17.54
C SER A 3 -17.78 -12.45 -17.00
N LEU A 4 -17.07 -12.91 -15.96
CA LEU A 4 -15.90 -12.24 -15.41
C LEU A 4 -14.69 -12.33 -16.36
N ASP A 5 -14.52 -13.46 -17.05
CA ASP A 5 -13.51 -13.64 -18.11
C ASP A 5 -13.73 -12.65 -19.27
N LEU A 6 -14.97 -12.46 -19.72
CA LEU A 6 -15.30 -11.47 -20.74
C LEU A 6 -14.95 -10.04 -20.29
N LEU A 7 -15.29 -9.67 -19.05
CA LEU A 7 -14.97 -8.35 -18.51
C LEU A 7 -13.45 -8.12 -18.39
N LEU A 8 -12.71 -9.10 -17.88
CA LEU A 8 -11.26 -8.98 -17.73
C LEU A 8 -10.55 -8.93 -19.09
N ARG A 9 -11.00 -9.73 -20.06
CA ARG A 9 -10.51 -9.68 -21.45
C ARG A 9 -10.75 -8.32 -22.09
N GLU A 10 -11.90 -7.71 -21.83
CA GLU A 10 -12.18 -6.37 -22.33
C GLU A 10 -11.27 -5.32 -21.67
N ARG A 11 -11.02 -5.41 -20.35
CA ARG A 11 -10.02 -4.56 -19.66
C ARG A 11 -8.63 -4.71 -20.26
N PHE A 12 -8.19 -5.94 -20.56
CA PHE A 12 -6.91 -6.17 -21.25
C PHE A 12 -6.88 -5.56 -22.65
N ARG A 13 -7.92 -5.74 -23.47
CA ARG A 13 -7.98 -5.12 -24.80
C ARG A 13 -7.95 -3.59 -24.73
N GLN A 14 -8.60 -3.00 -23.73
CA GLN A 14 -8.58 -1.54 -23.52
C GLN A 14 -7.16 -1.05 -23.19
N GLN A 15 -6.45 -1.77 -22.31
CA GLN A 15 -5.05 -1.50 -21.99
C GLN A 15 -4.16 -1.67 -23.23
N GLU A 16 -4.34 -2.73 -24.03
CA GLU A 16 -3.56 -2.96 -25.26
C GLU A 16 -3.69 -1.79 -26.25
N ARG A 17 -4.91 -1.24 -26.41
CA ARG A 17 -5.18 -0.09 -27.27
C ARG A 17 -4.50 1.18 -26.77
N GLN A 18 -4.53 1.44 -25.46
CA GLN A 18 -3.85 2.59 -24.85
C GLN A 18 -2.33 2.51 -25.02
N LEU A 19 -1.79 1.28 -24.99
CA LEU A 19 -0.37 0.99 -25.19
C LEU A 19 0.09 0.98 -26.66
N ALA A 20 -0.79 1.25 -27.62
CA ALA A 20 -0.46 1.18 -29.06
C ALA A 20 0.72 2.07 -29.46
N SER A 21 0.89 3.21 -28.80
CA SER A 21 2.00 4.15 -29.01
C SER A 21 3.19 3.94 -28.05
N SER A 22 3.08 3.01 -27.10
CA SER A 22 4.10 2.78 -26.06
C SER A 22 5.28 1.94 -26.57
N SER A 23 6.34 1.90 -25.75
CA SER A 23 7.54 1.11 -26.03
C SER A 23 7.25 -0.37 -26.27
N SER A 24 8.15 -1.06 -26.97
CA SER A 24 8.04 -2.52 -27.18
C SER A 24 8.12 -3.31 -25.87
N LEU A 25 8.84 -2.80 -24.87
CA LEU A 25 9.01 -3.41 -23.55
C LEU A 25 7.67 -3.48 -22.78
N VAL A 26 6.94 -2.37 -22.76
CA VAL A 26 5.66 -2.29 -22.04
C VAL A 26 4.61 -3.15 -22.73
N ARG A 27 4.59 -3.13 -24.08
CA ARG A 27 3.73 -4.02 -24.87
C ARG A 27 4.07 -5.50 -24.69
N SER A 28 5.33 -5.86 -24.49
CA SER A 28 5.69 -7.27 -24.22
C SER A 28 5.23 -7.72 -22.83
N ARG A 29 5.36 -6.88 -21.79
CA ARG A 29 4.84 -7.18 -20.44
C ARG A 29 3.33 -7.40 -20.48
N HIS A 30 2.61 -6.56 -21.21
CA HIS A 30 1.17 -6.70 -21.41
C HIS A 30 0.79 -7.96 -22.18
N ARG A 31 1.53 -8.33 -23.22
CA ARG A 31 1.26 -9.58 -23.94
C ARG A 31 1.49 -10.82 -23.07
N GLU A 32 2.56 -10.81 -22.27
CA GLU A 32 2.93 -11.93 -21.40
C GLU A 32 1.83 -12.25 -20.37
N ILE A 33 1.21 -11.23 -19.76
CA ILE A 33 0.12 -11.46 -18.79
C ILE A 33 -1.13 -12.03 -19.48
N ILE A 34 -1.45 -11.57 -20.69
CA ILE A 34 -2.57 -12.09 -21.49
C ILE A 34 -2.32 -13.55 -21.88
N GLU A 35 -1.14 -13.88 -22.39
CA GLU A 35 -0.79 -15.25 -22.78
C GLU A 35 -0.86 -16.21 -21.59
N ARG A 36 -0.39 -15.77 -20.42
CA ARG A 36 -0.47 -16.55 -19.18
C ARG A 36 -1.92 -16.72 -18.72
N TYR A 37 -2.72 -15.66 -18.76
CA TYR A 37 -4.15 -15.67 -18.44
C TYR A 37 -4.93 -16.63 -19.35
N ASP A 38 -4.72 -16.54 -20.66
CA ASP A 38 -5.37 -17.37 -21.66
C ASP A 38 -5.05 -18.86 -21.44
N SER A 39 -3.79 -19.18 -21.13
CA SER A 39 -3.39 -20.54 -20.82
C SER A 39 -4.10 -21.11 -19.59
N VAL A 40 -4.19 -20.35 -18.50
CA VAL A 40 -4.81 -20.84 -17.25
C VAL A 40 -6.32 -20.94 -17.39
N MET A 41 -6.97 -19.95 -18.00
CA MET A 41 -8.42 -19.98 -18.22
C MET A 41 -8.85 -21.09 -19.18
N SER A 42 -8.06 -21.36 -20.22
CA SER A 42 -8.31 -22.49 -21.12
C SER A 42 -8.29 -23.83 -20.37
N ASN A 43 -7.25 -24.06 -19.56
CA ASN A 43 -7.14 -25.26 -18.73
C ASN A 43 -8.28 -25.39 -17.70
N LEU A 44 -8.68 -24.27 -17.09
CA LEU A 44 -9.79 -24.24 -16.14
C LEU A 44 -11.12 -24.57 -16.81
N PHE A 45 -11.42 -23.96 -17.96
CA PHE A 45 -12.63 -24.27 -18.71
C PHE A 45 -12.64 -25.70 -19.25
N GLU A 46 -11.50 -26.25 -19.66
CA GLU A 46 -11.36 -27.67 -20.00
C GLU A 46 -11.68 -28.55 -18.78
N THR A 47 -11.07 -28.27 -17.62
CA THR A 47 -11.28 -29.03 -16.38
C THR A 47 -12.74 -28.99 -15.93
N LEU A 48 -13.39 -27.82 -16.02
CA LEU A 48 -14.81 -27.64 -15.73
C LEU A 48 -15.71 -28.32 -16.76
N SER A 49 -15.39 -28.24 -18.06
CA SER A 49 -16.20 -28.85 -19.14
C SER A 49 -16.12 -30.38 -19.16
N SER A 50 -15.06 -30.97 -18.57
CA SER A 50 -14.92 -32.42 -18.39
C SER A 50 -15.91 -33.03 -17.37
N THR A 51 -16.78 -32.21 -16.77
CA THR A 51 -17.84 -32.65 -15.85
C THR A 51 -18.98 -33.36 -16.60
N GLN A 52 -18.90 -34.69 -16.65
CA GLN A 52 -20.12 -35.50 -16.56
C GLN A 52 -20.56 -35.54 -15.08
N LEU A 53 -21.87 -35.49 -14.85
CA LEU A 53 -22.62 -35.26 -13.60
C LEU A 53 -22.26 -36.09 -12.33
N ASP A 54 -21.18 -36.87 -12.29
CA ASP A 54 -20.89 -37.83 -11.21
C ASP A 54 -19.47 -37.73 -10.59
N LYS A 55 -18.65 -36.74 -10.98
CA LYS A 55 -17.26 -36.58 -10.49
C LYS A 55 -17.08 -35.78 -9.19
N SER A 56 -18.16 -35.40 -8.50
CA SER A 56 -18.07 -34.69 -7.20
C SER A 56 -17.40 -35.52 -6.09
N SER A 57 -17.14 -36.80 -6.32
CA SER A 57 -16.39 -37.71 -5.44
C SER A 57 -14.92 -37.93 -5.85
N ASP A 58 -14.49 -37.44 -7.03
CA ASP A 58 -13.13 -37.63 -7.56
C ASP A 58 -12.13 -36.65 -6.92
N GLN A 59 -11.27 -37.16 -6.04
CA GLN A 59 -10.25 -36.35 -5.36
C GLN A 59 -9.18 -35.80 -6.30
N ALA A 60 -8.84 -36.48 -7.40
CA ALA A 60 -7.84 -35.99 -8.34
C ALA A 60 -8.36 -34.78 -9.11
N TRP A 61 -9.62 -34.82 -9.52
CA TRP A 61 -10.29 -33.67 -10.14
C TRP A 61 -10.40 -32.49 -9.18
N LYS A 62 -10.82 -32.71 -7.92
CA LYS A 62 -10.89 -31.65 -6.90
C LYS A 62 -9.53 -31.02 -6.63
N ARG A 63 -8.48 -31.84 -6.54
CA ARG A 63 -7.11 -31.36 -6.34
C ARG A 63 -6.64 -30.52 -7.53
N SER A 64 -6.87 -30.98 -8.75
CA SER A 64 -6.49 -30.22 -9.95
C SER A 64 -7.26 -28.91 -10.07
N LEU A 65 -8.57 -28.92 -9.76
CA LEU A 65 -9.37 -27.71 -9.73
C LEU A 65 -8.91 -26.74 -8.63
N SER A 66 -8.60 -27.25 -7.43
CA SER A 66 -8.02 -26.43 -6.35
C SER A 66 -6.71 -25.80 -6.81
N GLU A 67 -5.77 -26.59 -7.30
CA GLU A 67 -4.47 -26.10 -7.78
C GLU A 67 -4.61 -25.03 -8.88
N GLN A 68 -5.60 -25.14 -9.77
CA GLN A 68 -5.88 -24.13 -10.80
C GLN A 68 -6.56 -22.87 -10.24
N LEU A 69 -7.46 -23.00 -9.26
CA LEU A 69 -8.09 -21.86 -8.59
C LEU A 69 -7.08 -21.12 -7.69
N ASP A 70 -6.22 -21.86 -6.99
CA ASP A 70 -5.14 -21.34 -6.15
C ASP A 70 -4.08 -20.58 -6.99
N GLN A 71 -3.93 -20.93 -8.27
CA GLN A 71 -3.09 -20.17 -9.21
C GLN A 71 -3.71 -18.85 -9.65
N LEU A 72 -5.05 -18.73 -9.71
CA LEU A 72 -5.73 -17.53 -10.19
C LEU A 72 -5.71 -16.39 -9.17
N VAL A 73 -5.89 -16.73 -7.89
CA VAL A 73 -5.90 -15.76 -6.80
C VAL A 73 -4.95 -16.28 -5.73
N GLN A 74 -3.73 -15.76 -5.74
CA GLN A 74 -2.81 -15.93 -4.61
C GLN A 74 -2.98 -14.72 -3.71
N LEU A 75 -3.42 -14.95 -2.48
CA LEU A 75 -3.23 -13.96 -1.42
C LEU A 75 -1.75 -14.02 -1.04
N PRO A 76 -1.01 -12.89 -1.12
CA PRO A 76 0.37 -12.89 -0.70
C PRO A 76 0.45 -13.29 0.78
N GLN A 77 1.26 -14.31 1.08
CA GLN A 77 1.67 -14.61 2.45
C GLN A 77 3.00 -13.92 2.68
N PHE A 78 2.99 -12.90 3.51
CA PHE A 78 4.20 -12.16 3.85
C PHE A 78 4.90 -12.83 5.02
N ALA A 79 6.23 -12.94 4.93
CA ALA A 79 6.99 -13.52 6.03
C ALA A 79 7.05 -12.54 7.21
N ILE A 80 6.86 -13.05 8.42
CA ILE A 80 7.05 -12.27 9.65
C ILE A 80 8.49 -12.55 10.10
N HIS A 81 9.38 -11.60 9.84
CA HIS A 81 10.79 -11.69 10.22
C HIS A 81 10.97 -10.94 11.54
N GLY A 82 11.11 -11.63 12.68
CA GLY A 82 11.25 -10.88 13.93
C GLY A 82 11.70 -11.63 15.17
N SER A 83 12.89 -11.26 15.66
CA SER A 83 13.22 -11.24 17.09
C SER A 83 12.35 -10.24 17.87
N LEU A 84 12.31 -10.29 19.21
CA LEU A 84 11.58 -9.31 20.02
C LEU A 84 12.02 -7.86 19.69
N PRO A 85 11.13 -6.98 19.20
CA PRO A 85 11.48 -5.61 18.80
C PRO A 85 11.95 -4.77 19.99
N TYR A 86 11.27 -4.93 21.13
CA TYR A 86 11.63 -4.32 22.40
C TYR A 86 12.35 -5.33 23.30
N ARG A 87 13.64 -5.12 23.59
CA ARG A 87 14.43 -6.05 24.41
C ARG A 87 15.62 -5.40 25.10
N THR A 88 16.17 -6.11 26.08
CA THR A 88 17.39 -5.71 26.80
C THR A 88 18.64 -6.02 25.96
N PRO A 89 19.66 -5.15 25.97
CA PRO A 89 20.97 -5.47 25.41
C PRO A 89 21.58 -6.70 26.08
N GLN A 90 21.99 -7.71 25.30
CA GLN A 90 22.63 -8.94 25.81
C GLN A 90 24.15 -8.90 25.64
N PHE A 91 24.79 -7.80 26.00
CA PHE A 91 26.24 -7.69 25.91
C PHE A 91 26.93 -8.54 26.98
N GLN A 92 28.06 -9.12 26.61
CA GLN A 92 28.96 -9.77 27.55
C GLN A 92 29.98 -8.75 28.07
N PRO A 93 30.50 -8.89 29.29
CA PRO A 93 31.58 -8.02 29.78
C PRO A 93 32.81 -8.07 28.85
N ILE A 94 33.25 -6.90 28.38
CA ILE A 94 34.42 -6.74 27.49
C ILE A 94 35.57 -6.17 28.32
N ALA A 95 36.76 -6.74 28.21
CA ALA A 95 37.94 -6.22 28.90
C ALA A 95 38.48 -4.95 28.18
N PRO A 96 38.97 -3.93 28.92
CA PRO A 96 39.57 -2.74 28.32
C PRO A 96 40.83 -3.08 27.50
N ILE A 97 41.02 -2.38 26.38
CA ILE A 97 42.24 -2.44 25.58
C ILE A 97 43.38 -1.80 26.36
N GLN A 98 44.53 -2.47 26.41
CA GLN A 98 45.74 -2.03 27.13
C GLN A 98 46.93 -1.72 26.21
N LEU A 99 46.81 -1.95 24.89
CA LEU A 99 47.90 -1.75 23.93
C LEU A 99 47.40 -1.19 22.59
N PRO A 100 48.21 -0.38 21.88
CA PRO A 100 49.52 0.13 22.31
C PRO A 100 49.40 1.21 23.40
N GLU A 101 50.43 1.38 24.23
CA GLU A 101 50.52 2.54 25.13
C GLU A 101 51.06 3.76 24.36
N VAL A 102 50.40 4.91 24.52
CA VAL A 102 50.76 6.18 23.87
C VAL A 102 50.98 7.25 24.95
N ILE A 103 51.95 8.14 24.73
CA ILE A 103 52.17 9.31 25.60
C ILE A 103 51.43 10.51 24.97
N PRO A 104 50.33 10.99 25.57
CA PRO A 104 49.53 12.08 24.99
C PRO A 104 50.25 13.43 25.03
N ALA A 105 49.86 14.36 24.17
CA ALA A 105 50.49 15.67 24.02
C ALA A 105 50.64 16.45 25.33
N TYR A 106 49.64 16.44 26.22
CA TYR A 106 49.73 17.14 27.53
C TYR A 106 50.73 16.53 28.53
N ARG A 107 51.25 15.33 28.25
CA ARG A 107 52.32 14.70 29.05
C ARG A 107 53.69 14.83 28.39
N GLN A 108 53.76 15.32 27.15
CA GLN A 108 55.02 15.49 26.44
C GLN A 108 55.72 16.80 26.87
N PRO A 109 57.06 16.81 27.04
CA PRO A 109 57.80 18.01 27.39
C PRO A 109 57.72 19.11 26.33
N VAL A 110 57.58 18.71 25.06
CA VAL A 110 57.40 19.58 23.90
C VAL A 110 56.42 18.88 22.98
N SER A 111 55.20 19.40 22.87
CA SER A 111 54.22 18.96 21.88
C SER A 111 53.79 20.14 21.01
N THR A 112 53.90 19.96 19.70
CA THR A 112 53.49 20.96 18.70
C THR A 112 52.12 20.60 18.13
N SER A 113 51.27 21.60 17.93
CA SER A 113 50.05 21.45 17.15
C SER A 113 50.37 21.20 15.67
N THR A 114 49.46 20.50 15.01
CA THR A 114 49.47 20.24 13.57
C THR A 114 48.22 20.84 12.93
N PRO A 115 48.20 21.06 11.61
CA PRO A 115 46.99 21.56 10.94
C PRO A 115 45.75 20.67 11.12
N HIS A 116 45.92 19.35 11.31
CA HIS A 116 44.81 18.42 11.54
C HIS A 116 44.08 18.70 12.86
N ASP A 117 44.74 19.32 13.83
CA ASP A 117 44.17 19.62 15.15
C ASP A 117 43.19 20.79 15.12
N LEU A 118 43.11 21.50 13.99
CA LEU A 118 42.13 22.56 13.70
C LEU A 118 41.14 22.16 12.60
N GLN A 119 41.32 20.98 12.00
CA GLN A 119 40.55 20.56 10.83
C GLN A 119 39.19 19.98 11.25
N SER A 120 38.20 20.16 10.38
CA SER A 120 36.91 19.47 10.46
C SER A 120 37.07 17.97 10.27
N THR A 121 36.32 17.18 11.04
CA THR A 121 36.17 15.72 10.87
C THR A 121 34.71 15.37 10.61
N ALA A 122 34.38 14.08 10.40
CA ALA A 122 33.01 13.67 10.11
C ALA A 122 32.12 13.80 11.36
N GLU A 123 32.58 13.24 12.48
CA GLU A 123 31.96 13.31 13.79
C GLU A 123 32.05 14.71 14.42
N GLY A 124 33.00 15.53 13.99
CA GLY A 124 33.28 16.87 14.51
C GLY A 124 33.16 17.95 13.43
N ALA A 125 32.14 17.88 12.57
CA ALA A 125 31.98 18.79 11.44
C ALA A 125 31.86 20.27 11.88
N LEU A 126 32.70 21.15 11.33
CA LEU A 126 32.69 22.57 11.66
C LEU A 126 31.59 23.30 10.87
N THR A 127 30.39 23.40 11.45
CA THR A 127 29.18 23.94 10.80
C THR A 127 28.86 25.37 11.22
N ALA A 128 27.99 26.04 10.46
CA ALA A 128 27.46 27.35 10.83
C ALA A 128 26.71 27.32 12.18
N ALA A 129 26.00 26.21 12.47
CA ALA A 129 25.29 26.02 13.73
C ALA A 129 26.23 26.07 14.95
N LEU A 130 27.43 25.49 14.86
CA LEU A 130 28.44 25.57 15.92
C LEU A 130 28.97 27.00 16.10
N VAL A 131 29.19 27.73 15.01
CA VAL A 131 29.61 29.13 15.06
C VAL A 131 28.55 30.00 15.74
N ASP A 132 27.29 29.84 15.38
CA ASP A 132 26.18 30.58 15.99
C ASP A 132 25.99 30.20 17.45
N HIS A 133 26.21 28.94 17.80
CA HIS A 133 26.20 28.51 19.19
C HIS A 133 27.37 29.07 20.00
N LEU A 134 28.58 29.15 19.44
CA LEU A 134 29.71 29.83 20.10
C LEU A 134 29.43 31.31 20.37
N LYS A 135 28.78 32.01 19.43
CA LYS A 135 28.30 33.39 19.66
C LYS A 135 27.36 33.45 20.86
N LEU A 136 26.43 32.50 20.98
CA LEU A 136 25.51 32.41 22.11
C LEU A 136 26.28 32.22 23.42
N ILE A 137 27.19 31.25 23.47
CA ILE A 137 28.03 30.96 24.65
C ILE A 137 28.80 32.20 25.10
N ALA A 138 29.49 32.88 24.17
CA ALA A 138 30.25 34.09 24.49
C ALA A 138 29.34 35.24 24.97
N SER A 139 28.18 35.42 24.32
CA SER A 139 27.22 36.46 24.69
C SER A 139 26.63 36.26 26.09
N GLN A 140 26.28 35.02 26.45
CA GLN A 140 25.77 34.65 27.78
C GLN A 140 26.82 34.89 28.88
N ALA A 141 28.10 34.72 28.55
CA ALA A 141 29.21 35.00 29.46
C ALA A 141 29.69 36.47 29.45
N GLY A 142 29.08 37.34 28.65
CA GLY A 142 29.48 38.75 28.53
C GLY A 142 30.87 38.95 27.91
N LYS A 143 31.33 38.01 27.09
CA LYS A 143 32.65 38.03 26.43
C LYS A 143 32.54 38.52 24.99
N GLN A 144 33.57 39.22 24.52
CA GLN A 144 33.69 39.68 23.12
C GLN A 144 34.56 38.76 22.24
N HIS A 145 35.22 37.76 22.85
CA HIS A 145 36.08 36.79 22.19
C HIS A 145 35.76 35.37 22.69
N TRP A 146 36.19 34.35 21.94
CA TRP A 146 36.04 32.95 22.34
C TRP A 146 36.95 32.65 23.54
N ASP A 147 36.37 32.11 24.60
CA ASP A 147 37.06 31.81 25.86
C ASP A 147 36.95 30.30 26.14
N PRO A 148 38.07 29.54 26.17
CA PRO A 148 38.03 28.09 26.30
C PRO A 148 37.43 27.61 27.63
N VAL A 149 37.50 28.41 28.71
CA VAL A 149 36.82 28.07 29.97
C VAL A 149 35.33 28.10 29.81
N VAL A 150 34.79 29.16 29.22
CA VAL A 150 33.36 29.31 29.03
C VAL A 150 32.83 28.19 28.12
N ILE A 151 33.58 27.83 27.08
CA ILE A 151 33.22 26.70 26.20
C ILE A 151 33.20 25.38 26.99
N TYR A 152 34.26 25.07 27.74
CA TYR A 152 34.34 23.86 28.55
C TYR A 152 33.21 23.77 29.60
N GLU A 153 33.00 24.82 30.38
CA GLU A 153 31.95 24.87 31.40
C GLU A 153 30.56 24.78 30.79
N TRP A 154 30.37 25.39 29.63
CA TRP A 154 29.09 25.31 28.92
C TRP A 154 28.79 23.85 28.53
N VAL A 155 29.74 23.12 27.91
CA VAL A 155 29.54 21.70 27.58
C VAL A 155 29.35 20.87 28.86
N LYS A 156 30.17 21.10 29.89
CA LYS A 156 30.09 20.39 31.18
C LYS A 156 28.71 20.51 31.83
N ASN A 157 28.10 21.69 31.79
CA ASN A 157 26.88 21.99 32.54
C ASN A 157 25.59 21.85 31.73
N ASN A 158 25.65 21.96 30.39
CA ASN A 158 24.47 21.98 29.53
C ASN A 158 24.29 20.71 28.68
N VAL A 159 25.21 19.76 28.78
CA VAL A 159 25.14 18.48 28.07
C VAL A 159 25.08 17.33 29.07
N ALA A 160 23.97 16.60 29.08
CA ALA A 160 23.75 15.47 29.97
C ALA A 160 24.55 14.23 29.52
N THR A 161 24.97 13.41 30.48
CA THR A 161 25.73 12.19 30.19
C THR A 161 24.81 10.99 30.08
N GLU A 162 24.94 10.29 28.96
CA GLU A 162 24.26 9.03 28.67
C GLU A 162 25.29 7.92 28.54
N MET A 163 24.92 6.69 28.90
CA MET A 163 25.85 5.57 28.93
C MET A 163 25.69 4.70 27.68
N TYR A 164 26.74 4.67 26.86
CA TYR A 164 26.97 3.74 25.74
C TYR A 164 28.43 3.83 25.31
N HIS A 165 28.95 2.86 24.56
CA HIS A 165 30.34 2.84 24.09
C HIS A 165 30.47 3.37 22.66
N GLY A 166 31.41 4.28 22.41
CA GLY A 166 31.70 4.87 21.10
C GLY A 166 30.82 6.07 20.72
N CYS A 167 31.11 6.69 19.59
CA CYS A 167 30.45 7.89 19.07
C CYS A 167 29.20 7.52 18.27
N MET A 168 28.02 7.88 18.80
CA MET A 168 26.72 7.65 18.16
C MET A 168 26.13 8.93 17.57
N LYS A 169 26.37 10.07 18.23
CA LYS A 169 25.77 11.38 17.92
C LYS A 169 26.75 12.37 17.26
N GLY A 170 28.04 12.24 17.50
CA GLY A 170 29.00 13.25 17.07
C GLY A 170 28.69 14.64 17.66
N ALA A 171 29.35 15.68 17.18
CA ALA A 171 29.27 17.02 17.74
C ALA A 171 27.90 17.66 17.56
N LEU A 172 27.34 17.63 16.34
CA LEU A 172 26.12 18.35 16.01
C LEU A 172 24.91 17.77 16.73
N GLU A 173 24.72 16.46 16.70
CA GLU A 173 23.56 15.84 17.33
C GLU A 173 23.65 15.89 18.86
N THR A 174 24.86 15.82 19.43
CA THR A 174 25.08 16.06 20.88
C THR A 174 24.68 17.48 21.26
N LEU A 175 24.99 18.47 20.41
CA LEU A 175 24.58 19.85 20.61
C LEU A 175 23.06 20.00 20.56
N THR A 176 22.40 19.38 19.58
CA THR A 176 20.96 19.47 19.37
C THR A 176 20.18 18.78 20.49
N GLN A 177 20.55 17.55 20.84
CA GLN A 177 19.87 16.77 21.89
C GLN A 177 20.21 17.24 23.32
N ARG A 178 21.33 17.97 23.48
CA ARG A 178 21.92 18.37 24.78
C ARG A 178 22.28 17.17 25.66
N SER A 179 22.67 16.07 25.04
CA SER A 179 23.13 14.87 25.73
C SER A 179 24.04 14.01 24.87
N GLY A 180 24.98 13.29 25.49
CA GLY A 180 25.87 12.34 24.82
C GLY A 180 26.77 11.60 25.82
N ASN A 181 27.42 10.52 25.39
CA ASN A 181 28.43 9.85 26.20
C ASN A 181 29.77 10.62 26.22
N ASP A 182 30.83 9.97 26.70
CA ASP A 182 32.19 10.47 26.69
C ASP A 182 32.71 10.81 25.28
N ALA A 183 32.53 9.91 24.31
CA ALA A 183 32.95 10.11 22.92
C ALA A 183 32.22 11.27 22.25
N ASP A 184 30.91 11.35 22.44
CA ASP A 184 30.03 12.34 21.82
C ASP A 184 30.21 13.73 22.43
N GLN A 185 30.38 13.82 23.75
CA GLN A 185 30.74 15.07 24.42
C GLN A 185 32.16 15.52 24.04
N ALA A 186 33.11 14.59 23.90
CA ALA A 186 34.44 14.91 23.39
C ALA A 186 34.38 15.44 21.95
N ALA A 187 33.53 14.85 21.09
CA ALA A 187 33.32 15.33 19.72
C ALA A 187 32.77 16.75 19.68
N LEU A 188 31.77 17.06 20.51
CA LEU A 188 31.25 18.42 20.65
C LEU A 188 32.32 19.40 21.15
N LEU A 189 33.05 19.04 22.20
CA LEU A 189 34.08 19.92 22.78
C LEU A 189 35.22 20.18 21.78
N VAL A 190 35.71 19.15 21.10
CA VAL A 190 36.72 19.29 20.04
C VAL A 190 36.21 20.19 18.92
N ALA A 191 34.98 19.99 18.43
CA ALA A 191 34.42 20.80 17.35
C ALA A 191 34.26 22.28 17.75
N LEU A 192 33.80 22.56 18.98
CA LEU A 192 33.70 23.93 19.50
C LEU A 192 35.07 24.58 19.68
N MET A 193 36.06 23.86 20.23
CA MET A 193 37.43 24.35 20.39
C MET A 193 38.08 24.67 19.04
N ARG A 194 37.97 23.77 18.06
CA ARG A 194 38.49 23.97 16.70
C ARG A 194 37.80 25.13 15.98
N THR A 195 36.48 25.26 16.11
CA THR A 195 35.72 26.40 15.56
C THR A 195 36.16 27.72 16.19
N ALA A 196 36.51 27.70 17.49
CA ALA A 196 37.05 28.85 18.20
C ALA A 196 38.54 29.13 17.89
N GLY A 197 39.22 28.26 17.14
CA GLY A 197 40.63 28.40 16.75
C GLY A 197 41.64 27.76 17.71
N TYR A 198 41.19 26.97 18.68
CA TYR A 198 42.05 26.22 19.60
C TYR A 198 42.31 24.80 19.06
N PRO A 199 43.58 24.40 18.84
CA PRO A 199 43.89 23.03 18.44
C PRO A 199 43.43 22.02 19.50
N ALA A 200 42.74 20.97 19.08
CA ALA A 200 42.20 19.96 20.00
C ALA A 200 42.31 18.54 19.41
N ARG A 201 42.49 17.54 20.27
CA ARG A 201 42.58 16.10 19.93
C ARG A 201 41.72 15.26 20.88
N TYR A 202 41.33 14.08 20.40
CA TYR A 202 40.72 13.02 21.20
C TYR A 202 41.80 12.19 21.86
N VAL A 203 41.55 11.77 23.09
CA VAL A 203 42.42 10.84 23.83
C VAL A 203 41.57 9.67 24.28
N ARG A 204 42.02 8.45 23.99
CA ARG A 204 41.40 7.21 24.47
C ARG A 204 42.33 6.54 25.46
N GLY A 205 41.78 6.02 26.55
CA GLY A 205 42.54 5.26 27.51
C GLY A 205 41.67 4.48 28.47
N VAL A 206 42.33 3.82 29.42
CA VAL A 206 41.69 3.14 30.55
C VAL A 206 41.84 4.01 31.78
N VAL A 207 40.72 4.25 32.45
CA VAL A 207 40.64 5.13 33.61
C VAL A 207 40.10 4.37 34.81
N GLU A 208 40.49 4.79 36.01
CA GLU A 208 40.05 4.26 37.30
C GLU A 208 39.37 5.39 38.09
N LEU A 209 38.26 5.09 38.78
CA LEU A 209 37.51 6.10 39.53
C LEU A 209 38.39 6.72 40.62
N PHE A 210 38.26 8.03 40.83
CA PHE A 210 39.07 8.78 41.80
C PHE A 210 38.19 9.70 42.67
N PRO A 211 38.43 9.78 44.00
CA PRO A 211 39.50 9.12 44.76
C PRO A 211 39.32 7.60 44.96
N ASP A 212 38.08 7.10 44.88
CA ASP A 212 37.73 5.68 45.02
C ASP A 212 36.30 5.43 44.49
N LEU A 213 35.80 4.20 44.65
CA LEU A 213 34.47 3.77 44.17
C LEU A 213 33.29 4.56 44.76
N SER A 214 33.46 5.32 45.85
CA SER A 214 32.38 6.11 46.46
C SER A 214 31.80 7.19 45.53
N VAL A 215 32.52 7.58 44.47
CA VAL A 215 32.05 8.57 43.48
C VAL A 215 31.04 7.99 42.47
N ALA A 216 30.81 6.67 42.47
CA ALA A 216 29.93 5.99 41.53
C ALA A 216 28.54 6.63 41.43
N ASP A 217 27.96 6.98 42.57
CA ASP A 217 26.62 7.58 42.63
C ASP A 217 26.57 8.94 41.93
N ASN A 218 27.59 9.77 42.09
CA ASN A 218 27.65 11.08 41.44
C ASN A 218 27.91 10.97 39.93
N TRP A 219 28.74 10.01 39.50
CA TRP A 219 29.17 9.92 38.10
C TRP A 219 28.19 9.15 37.23
N PHE A 220 27.62 8.07 37.76
CA PHE A 220 26.79 7.13 37.02
C PHE A 220 25.32 7.15 37.47
N GLY A 221 25.03 7.74 38.63
CA GLY A 221 23.68 7.75 39.21
C GLY A 221 23.27 6.43 39.86
N VAL A 222 24.23 5.54 40.14
CA VAL A 222 24.02 4.20 40.73
C VAL A 222 25.00 3.93 41.88
N GLU A 223 24.61 3.04 42.81
CA GLU A 223 25.48 2.59 43.89
C GLU A 223 26.71 1.82 43.37
N PRO A 224 27.83 1.83 44.13
CA PRO A 224 29.07 1.11 43.82
C PRO A 224 28.92 -0.32 43.25
N GLN A 225 27.97 -1.10 43.79
CA GLN A 225 27.75 -2.50 43.42
C GLN A 225 27.12 -2.66 42.02
N GLN A 226 26.45 -1.62 41.52
CA GLN A 226 25.67 -1.63 40.28
C GLN A 226 26.49 -1.16 39.07
N VAL A 227 27.68 -0.58 39.30
CA VAL A 227 28.54 0.00 38.25
C VAL A 227 28.93 -1.04 37.19
N GLY A 228 29.29 -2.25 37.60
CA GLY A 228 29.68 -3.30 36.64
C GLY A 228 28.52 -3.71 35.72
N GLU A 229 27.32 -3.82 36.26
CA GLU A 229 26.12 -4.13 35.46
C GLU A 229 25.80 -2.99 34.49
N LEU A 230 25.85 -1.73 34.97
CA LEU A 230 25.66 -0.56 34.12
C LEU A 230 26.64 -0.50 32.96
N LEU A 231 27.94 -0.69 33.22
CA LEU A 231 28.95 -0.68 32.17
C LEU A 231 28.76 -1.85 31.18
N THR A 232 28.35 -3.02 31.67
CA THR A 232 28.01 -4.18 30.82
C THR A 232 26.82 -3.88 29.91
N GLN A 233 25.70 -3.42 30.46
CA GLN A 233 24.49 -3.09 29.68
C GLN A 233 24.73 -1.94 28.69
N SER A 234 25.67 -1.05 28.99
CA SER A 234 26.08 0.06 28.12
C SER A 234 27.09 -0.34 27.04
N GLY A 235 27.61 -1.58 27.10
CA GLY A 235 28.65 -2.06 26.20
C GLY A 235 30.03 -1.46 26.43
N VAL A 236 30.26 -0.80 27.58
CA VAL A 236 31.53 -0.13 27.89
C VAL A 236 32.54 -1.16 28.40
N PRO A 237 33.72 -1.30 27.75
CA PRO A 237 34.75 -2.22 28.21
C PRO A 237 35.25 -1.85 29.62
N HIS A 238 35.25 -2.81 30.53
CA HIS A 238 35.61 -2.58 31.93
C HIS A 238 36.14 -3.85 32.64
N GLU A 239 36.86 -3.64 33.73
CA GLU A 239 37.31 -4.69 34.66
C GLU A 239 37.15 -4.24 36.14
N PRO A 240 36.70 -5.13 37.03
CA PRO A 240 36.69 -4.87 38.46
C PRO A 240 38.11 -4.89 39.05
N VAL A 241 38.39 -3.99 39.99
CA VAL A 241 39.64 -3.93 40.73
C VAL A 241 39.42 -4.49 42.13
N TYR A 242 40.17 -5.53 42.49
CA TYR A 242 40.10 -6.16 43.82
C TYR A 242 41.32 -5.85 44.68
N SER A 243 41.09 -5.66 45.97
CA SER A 243 42.14 -5.61 47.00
C SER A 243 41.70 -6.41 48.21
N GLY A 244 42.52 -7.36 48.67
CA GLY A 244 42.14 -8.25 49.77
C GLY A 244 40.93 -9.16 49.50
N GLY A 245 40.53 -9.32 48.24
CA GLY A 245 39.34 -10.08 47.83
C GLY A 245 38.05 -9.25 47.78
N GLU A 246 38.08 -7.97 48.16
CA GLU A 246 36.95 -7.05 48.07
C GLU A 246 37.06 -6.18 46.81
N LEU A 247 35.91 -5.89 46.19
CA LEU A 247 35.82 -4.95 45.08
C LEU A 247 36.09 -3.54 45.61
N VAL A 248 37.16 -2.92 45.14
CA VAL A 248 37.58 -1.57 45.60
C VAL A 248 37.43 -0.50 44.54
N ASN A 249 37.38 -0.86 43.25
CA ASN A 249 37.21 0.09 42.15
C ASN A 249 36.83 -0.60 40.84
N TYR A 250 36.61 0.17 39.78
CA TYR A 250 36.51 -0.29 38.40
C TYR A 250 37.51 0.45 37.52
N ARG A 251 38.00 -0.26 36.49
CA ARG A 251 38.72 0.33 35.37
C ARG A 251 37.89 0.17 34.12
N PHE A 252 37.80 1.21 33.31
CA PHE A 252 36.97 1.20 32.10
C PHE A 252 37.59 2.06 31.00
N GLU A 253 37.24 1.77 29.76
CA GLU A 253 37.62 2.62 28.63
C GLU A 253 36.86 3.94 28.65
N HIS A 254 37.59 5.02 28.37
CA HIS A 254 37.06 6.38 28.37
C HIS A 254 37.71 7.23 27.28
N ILE A 255 36.96 8.17 26.73
CA ILE A 255 37.41 9.15 25.75
C ILE A 255 37.29 10.55 26.33
N TRP A 256 38.37 11.32 26.24
CA TRP A 256 38.41 12.72 26.67
C TRP A 256 39.16 13.58 25.65
N VAL A 257 39.31 14.87 25.95
CA VAL A 257 39.89 15.86 25.05
C VAL A 257 41.22 16.36 25.59
N GLU A 258 42.16 16.65 24.70
CA GLU A 258 43.26 17.57 25.00
C GLU A 258 43.17 18.79 24.08
N ALA A 259 43.36 19.98 24.64
CA ALA A 259 43.29 21.23 23.88
C ALA A 259 44.51 22.11 24.16
N LEU A 260 45.08 22.70 23.11
CA LEU A 260 46.17 23.67 23.20
C LEU A 260 45.59 25.06 23.45
N VAL A 261 45.80 25.58 24.66
CA VAL A 261 45.20 26.83 25.12
C VAL A 261 46.23 27.71 25.85
N PRO A 262 46.07 29.05 25.84
CA PRO A 262 46.97 29.97 26.56
C PRO A 262 46.76 29.87 28.08
N TYR A 263 47.35 28.84 28.69
CA TYR A 263 47.12 28.48 30.10
C TYR A 263 48.07 29.19 31.07
N ALA A 264 49.28 29.57 30.63
CA ALA A 264 50.27 30.24 31.50
C ALA A 264 49.76 31.57 32.10
N ASN A 265 48.81 32.23 31.43
CA ASN A 265 48.27 33.54 31.77
C ASN A 265 46.96 33.50 32.59
N TYR A 266 46.42 32.30 32.89
CA TYR A 266 45.09 32.12 33.52
C TYR A 266 45.00 32.57 35.00
N ARG A 267 46.13 32.96 35.62
CA ARG A 267 46.23 33.43 37.03
C ARG A 267 46.45 34.95 37.15
N GLY A 268 45.71 35.76 36.38
CA GLY A 268 45.61 37.21 36.61
C GLY A 268 46.59 38.11 35.84
N ALA A 269 47.05 37.70 34.65
CA ALA A 269 47.80 38.58 33.73
C ALA A 269 46.99 38.86 32.46
N LEU A 270 47.29 39.98 31.78
CA LEU A 270 46.65 40.38 30.52
C LEU A 270 46.85 39.27 29.46
N ALA A 271 45.78 38.90 28.77
CA ALA A 271 45.78 37.84 27.77
C ALA A 271 46.63 38.19 26.54
N ASP A 272 47.84 37.63 26.45
CA ASP A 272 48.54 37.39 25.18
C ASP A 272 48.52 35.89 24.84
N LEU A 273 48.83 35.55 23.59
CA LEU A 273 48.87 34.17 23.08
C LEU A 273 50.17 33.43 23.51
N GLU A 274 51.00 34.01 24.39
CA GLU A 274 52.23 33.36 24.83
C GLU A 274 51.95 32.34 25.94
N GLY A 275 52.67 31.20 25.95
CA GLY A 275 52.53 30.18 26.99
C GLY A 275 51.37 29.20 26.81
N GLU A 276 51.06 28.84 25.55
CA GLU A 276 50.14 27.75 25.23
C GLU A 276 50.66 26.41 25.74
N ILE A 277 49.79 25.63 26.38
CA ILE A 277 50.07 24.24 26.76
C ILE A 277 48.87 23.37 26.41
N TRP A 278 49.12 22.09 26.16
CA TRP A 278 48.06 21.09 26.05
C TRP A 278 47.47 20.81 27.43
N VAL A 279 46.17 20.97 27.56
CA VAL A 279 45.41 20.73 28.80
C VAL A 279 44.43 19.59 28.56
N PRO A 280 44.42 18.54 29.41
CA PRO A 280 43.43 17.49 29.33
C PRO A 280 42.10 17.94 29.95
N LEU A 281 40.99 17.67 29.27
CA LEU A 281 39.64 18.11 29.61
C LEU A 281 38.65 16.95 29.43
N ASP A 282 37.80 16.72 30.42
CA ASP A 282 36.65 15.82 30.32
C ASP A 282 35.36 16.53 30.75
N THR A 283 34.32 16.38 29.92
CA THR A 283 32.99 16.95 30.19
C THR A 283 31.96 15.92 30.59
N SER A 284 32.20 14.62 30.39
CA SER A 284 31.21 13.58 30.61
C SER A 284 31.00 13.20 32.08
N LEU A 285 32.04 13.26 32.93
CA LEU A 285 31.91 12.84 34.34
C LEU A 285 31.52 14.01 35.26
N LYS A 286 30.29 14.03 35.77
CA LYS A 286 29.75 15.17 36.55
C LYS A 286 30.17 15.10 38.02
N VAL A 287 31.28 15.74 38.38
CA VAL A 287 31.85 15.68 39.75
C VAL A 287 30.95 16.34 40.80
N ALA A 288 30.24 17.41 40.44
CA ALA A 288 29.29 18.06 41.33
C ALA A 288 28.07 17.18 41.68
N GLY A 289 27.89 16.05 40.99
CA GLY A 289 26.80 15.10 41.22
C GLY A 289 25.44 15.66 40.81
N SER A 290 24.39 15.11 41.41
CA SER A 290 22.99 15.46 41.13
C SER A 290 22.20 15.65 42.43
N THR A 291 21.23 16.55 42.41
CA THR A 291 20.18 16.56 43.44
C THR A 291 19.18 15.44 43.15
N LYS A 292 18.78 14.71 44.20
CA LYS A 292 17.86 13.58 44.10
C LYS A 292 16.48 13.92 44.67
N ALA A 293 15.42 13.54 43.95
CA ALA A 293 14.03 13.54 44.40
C ALA A 293 13.56 12.09 44.69
N GLY A 294 12.28 11.92 45.03
CA GLY A 294 11.68 10.63 45.38
C GLY A 294 11.73 10.39 46.89
N GLN A 295 10.62 10.69 47.58
CA GLN A 295 10.53 10.59 49.04
C GLN A 295 10.20 9.17 49.53
N MET A 296 9.67 8.33 48.64
CA MET A 296 9.15 7.01 48.96
C MET A 296 9.41 6.07 47.78
N ASP A 297 9.95 4.90 48.09
CA ASP A 297 10.04 3.80 47.12
C ASP A 297 8.66 3.16 46.94
N ILE A 298 7.94 3.58 45.90
CA ILE A 298 6.56 3.18 45.66
C ILE A 298 6.44 1.69 45.27
N TYR A 299 7.46 1.14 44.61
CA TYR A 299 7.49 -0.24 44.15
C TYR A 299 7.46 -1.26 45.30
N SER A 300 8.18 -0.96 46.40
CA SER A 300 8.23 -1.85 47.57
C SER A 300 7.07 -1.66 48.55
N GLN A 301 6.05 -0.86 48.21
CA GLN A 301 4.97 -0.58 49.16
C GLN A 301 4.02 -1.78 49.33
N PRO A 302 3.63 -2.13 50.57
CA PRO A 302 2.69 -3.20 50.81
C PRO A 302 1.30 -2.83 50.28
N ASP A 303 0.53 -3.83 49.86
CA ASP A 303 -0.84 -3.72 49.29
C ASP A 303 -0.92 -3.07 47.89
N LEU A 304 0.18 -2.55 47.34
CA LEU A 304 0.24 -2.08 45.95
C LEU A 304 0.86 -3.17 45.05
N ASN A 305 0.01 -4.02 44.47
CA ASN A 305 0.48 -5.01 43.50
C ASN A 305 0.67 -4.37 42.12
N LEU A 306 1.91 -4.32 41.65
CA LEU A 306 2.28 -3.82 40.31
C LEU A 306 2.61 -4.95 39.33
N THR A 307 2.70 -6.20 39.77
CA THR A 307 3.12 -7.33 38.91
C THR A 307 1.98 -7.92 38.07
N THR A 308 0.75 -7.48 38.28
CA THR A 308 -0.44 -7.86 37.47
C THR A 308 -1.00 -6.68 36.69
N LEU A 309 -0.23 -5.58 36.61
CA LEU A 309 -0.75 -4.31 36.12
C LEU A 309 -1.10 -4.36 34.63
N ARG A 310 -0.30 -5.08 33.84
CA ARG A 310 -0.57 -5.29 32.42
C ARG A 310 -1.91 -5.99 32.22
N GLU A 311 -2.13 -7.11 32.91
CA GLU A 311 -3.38 -7.85 32.82
C GLU A 311 -4.54 -6.99 33.31
N ASP A 312 -4.42 -6.35 34.48
CA ASP A 312 -5.44 -5.46 35.03
C ASP A 312 -5.83 -4.33 34.04
N TYR A 313 -4.84 -3.76 33.34
CA TYR A 313 -5.06 -2.75 32.31
C TYR A 313 -5.78 -3.30 31.07
N LEU A 314 -5.35 -4.46 30.57
CA LEU A 314 -5.99 -5.12 29.43
C LEU A 314 -7.45 -5.49 29.73
N VAL A 315 -7.76 -5.88 30.97
CA VAL A 315 -9.15 -6.14 31.45
C VAL A 315 -9.99 -4.86 31.47
N SER A 316 -9.37 -3.75 31.85
CA SER A 316 -10.11 -2.53 32.18
C SER A 316 -10.90 -1.94 31.01
N GLY A 317 -10.47 -2.22 29.77
CA GLY A 317 -11.04 -1.64 28.54
C GLY A 317 -10.89 -0.11 28.46
N LEU A 318 -10.05 0.50 29.30
CA LEU A 318 -9.85 1.95 29.32
C LEU A 318 -9.05 2.40 28.09
N THR A 319 -9.42 3.55 27.55
CA THR A 319 -8.76 4.18 26.40
C THR A 319 -7.64 5.15 26.78
N ILE A 320 -7.30 5.27 28.07
CA ILE A 320 -6.20 6.12 28.53
C ILE A 320 -4.85 5.39 28.40
N PRO A 321 -3.70 6.11 28.29
CA PRO A 321 -2.39 5.49 28.23
C PRO A 321 -2.07 4.61 29.47
N PRO A 322 -1.36 3.48 29.32
CA PRO A 322 -0.94 2.63 30.43
C PRO A 322 -0.20 3.36 31.56
N LEU A 323 0.68 4.32 31.22
CA LEU A 323 1.39 5.13 32.21
C LEU A 323 0.44 6.02 33.03
N LEU A 324 -0.58 6.60 32.40
CA LEU A 324 -1.58 7.40 33.10
C LEU A 324 -2.44 6.52 34.02
N TYR A 325 -2.83 5.33 33.56
CA TYR A 325 -3.53 4.35 34.40
C TYR A 325 -2.71 3.94 35.63
N LEU A 326 -1.40 3.71 35.46
CA LEU A 326 -0.48 3.47 36.57
C LEU A 326 -0.42 4.65 37.54
N ALA A 327 -0.28 5.88 37.02
CA ALA A 327 -0.22 7.09 37.84
C ALA A 327 -1.50 7.26 38.68
N GLU A 328 -2.68 7.08 38.08
CA GLU A 328 -3.97 7.15 38.79
C GLU A 328 -4.09 6.06 39.87
N ARG A 329 -3.64 4.83 39.59
CA ARG A 329 -3.63 3.73 40.58
C ARG A 329 -2.72 4.06 41.77
N ILE A 330 -1.56 4.66 41.51
CA ILE A 330 -0.63 5.10 42.55
C ILE A 330 -1.21 6.28 43.34
N ASP A 331 -1.78 7.29 42.69
CA ASP A 331 -2.39 8.43 43.40
C ASP A 331 -3.53 7.95 44.32
N ASN A 332 -4.37 7.01 43.87
CA ASN A 332 -5.40 6.39 44.70
C ASN A 332 -4.81 5.67 45.92
N TYR A 333 -3.69 4.96 45.75
CA TYR A 333 -2.97 4.33 46.85
C TYR A 333 -2.42 5.37 47.84
N LEU A 334 -1.80 6.44 47.34
CA LEU A 334 -1.20 7.50 48.16
C LEU A 334 -2.24 8.29 48.96
N VAL A 335 -3.42 8.54 48.40
CA VAL A 335 -4.53 9.20 49.11
C VAL A 335 -4.94 8.43 50.37
N ASP A 336 -4.96 7.11 50.32
CA ASP A 336 -5.36 6.25 51.45
C ASP A 336 -4.21 5.99 52.44
N ARG A 337 -2.99 5.73 51.92
CA ARG A 337 -1.86 5.24 52.73
C ARG A 337 -0.78 6.27 53.06
N ALA A 338 -0.67 7.35 52.28
CA ALA A 338 0.32 8.42 52.49
C ALA A 338 -0.24 9.84 52.21
N PRO A 339 -1.26 10.30 52.96
CA PRO A 339 -1.94 11.56 52.66
C PRO A 339 -1.00 12.77 52.61
N GLY A 340 -1.09 13.56 51.54
CA GLY A 340 -0.24 14.72 51.30
C GLY A 340 0.98 14.45 50.41
N THR A 341 1.19 13.19 50.02
CA THR A 341 2.15 12.78 48.97
C THR A 341 1.42 12.65 47.64
N THR A 342 2.03 13.12 46.55
CA THR A 342 1.49 12.97 45.18
C THR A 342 2.35 12.02 44.35
N TYR A 343 1.83 11.55 43.21
CA TYR A 343 2.61 10.79 42.22
C TYR A 343 3.96 11.44 41.88
N GLN A 344 4.01 12.77 41.75
CA GLN A 344 5.26 13.48 41.43
C GLN A 344 6.31 13.41 42.56
N ASP A 345 5.90 13.22 43.82
CA ASP A 345 6.79 13.14 44.97
C ASP A 345 7.49 11.77 45.10
N VAL A 346 6.96 10.74 44.42
CA VAL A 346 7.53 9.37 44.42
C VAL A 346 8.43 9.09 43.23
N LEU A 347 8.54 10.01 42.26
CA LEU A 347 9.48 9.89 41.14
C LEU A 347 10.91 10.22 41.59
N HIS A 348 11.81 9.25 41.48
CA HIS A 348 13.21 9.36 41.89
C HIS A 348 14.08 10.18 40.92
N ARG A 349 13.65 11.38 40.52
CA ARG A 349 14.38 12.21 39.54
C ARG A 349 15.78 12.61 40.03
N GLN A 350 16.75 12.62 39.12
CA GLN A 350 18.10 13.15 39.34
C GLN A 350 18.35 14.38 38.47
N THR A 351 18.69 15.52 39.08
CA THR A 351 19.01 16.76 38.36
C THR A 351 20.49 17.11 38.56
N PRO A 352 21.30 17.22 37.49
CA PRO A 352 22.71 17.57 37.59
C PRO A 352 22.94 18.91 38.29
N VAL A 353 24.00 18.99 39.09
CA VAL A 353 24.46 20.24 39.72
C VAL A 353 25.49 20.91 38.83
N ASN A 354 25.30 22.19 38.53
CA ASN A 354 26.25 22.96 37.72
C ASN A 354 27.57 23.18 38.44
N GLU A 355 28.67 22.94 37.73
CA GLU A 355 30.04 23.18 38.17
C GLU A 355 30.61 24.40 37.43
N ASN A 356 30.88 25.50 38.16
CA ASN A 356 31.46 26.72 37.58
C ASN A 356 32.78 27.03 38.32
N LEU A 357 33.89 26.58 37.75
CA LEU A 357 35.24 26.76 38.30
C LEU A 357 35.85 28.11 37.91
N GLN A 358 35.36 28.72 36.83
CA GLN A 358 35.90 29.92 36.17
C GLN A 358 37.34 29.77 35.68
N ILE A 359 37.86 28.54 35.68
CA ILE A 359 39.19 28.14 35.24
C ILE A 359 39.11 26.76 34.58
N LEU A 360 40.05 26.45 33.68
CA LEU A 360 40.21 25.07 33.22
C LEU A 360 40.83 24.23 34.35
N PRO A 361 40.34 23.01 34.58
CA PRO A 361 40.92 22.13 35.58
C PRO A 361 42.37 21.78 35.22
N SER A 362 43.25 21.74 36.22
CA SER A 362 44.66 21.40 36.02
C SER A 362 44.94 19.89 35.95
N MET A 363 43.94 19.07 36.24
CA MET A 363 44.01 17.60 36.27
C MET A 363 42.63 17.03 35.91
N LEU A 364 42.61 15.80 35.39
CA LEU A 364 41.39 15.03 35.15
C LEU A 364 40.76 14.57 36.47
N GLN A 365 39.46 14.29 36.42
CA GLN A 365 38.65 13.91 37.57
C GLN A 365 38.81 12.44 37.97
N PHE A 366 39.50 11.66 37.13
CA PHE A 366 39.79 10.24 37.29
C PHE A 366 41.29 9.97 37.30
N ARG A 367 41.65 8.76 37.72
CA ARG A 367 43.03 8.29 37.61
C ARG A 367 43.23 7.63 36.24
N GLU A 368 44.07 8.24 35.43
CA GLU A 368 44.51 7.63 34.18
C GLU A 368 45.42 6.42 34.48
N ILE A 369 45.03 5.24 33.99
CA ILE A 369 45.82 4.00 34.13
C ILE A 369 46.75 3.84 32.94
N ILE A 370 46.19 3.96 31.73
CA ILE A 370 46.93 3.87 30.47
C ILE A 370 46.23 4.70 29.40
N VAL A 371 47.00 5.32 28.51
CA VAL A 371 46.48 5.99 27.30
C VAL A 371 46.80 5.08 26.13
N THR A 372 45.78 4.73 25.36
CA THR A 372 45.88 3.75 24.26
C THR A 372 45.76 4.38 22.89
N GLY A 373 45.35 5.66 22.82
CA GLY A 373 45.28 6.39 21.56
C GLY A 373 45.17 7.89 21.72
N GLU A 374 45.69 8.60 20.73
CA GLU A 374 45.53 10.04 20.54
C GLU A 374 45.16 10.27 19.08
N TYR A 375 44.09 11.02 18.82
CA TYR A 375 43.51 11.12 17.48
C TYR A 375 43.09 12.55 17.13
N SER A 376 43.33 12.96 15.89
CA SER A 376 42.70 14.16 15.32
C SER A 376 41.27 13.89 14.82
N ALA A 377 40.91 12.63 14.55
CA ALA A 377 39.57 12.16 14.19
C ALA A 377 39.31 10.81 14.86
N LEU A 378 38.10 10.54 15.34
CA LEU A 378 37.80 9.25 15.97
C LEU A 378 37.99 8.07 14.98
N PRO A 379 38.57 6.94 15.42
CA PRO A 379 38.74 5.77 14.56
C PRO A 379 37.40 5.09 14.26
N ASP A 380 37.29 4.49 13.08
CA ASP A 380 36.08 3.82 12.58
C ASP A 380 35.48 2.79 13.54
N GLU A 381 36.31 2.08 14.32
CA GLU A 381 35.87 1.07 15.30
C GLU A 381 35.06 1.65 16.48
N LEU A 382 35.11 2.97 16.68
CA LEU A 382 34.35 3.67 17.71
C LEU A 382 33.11 4.37 17.14
N ILE A 383 32.89 4.35 15.82
CA ILE A 383 31.76 5.02 15.19
C ILE A 383 30.58 4.05 15.05
N HIS A 384 29.41 4.43 15.56
CA HIS A 384 28.18 3.69 15.30
C HIS A 384 27.76 3.89 13.85
N ARG A 385 27.40 2.80 13.17
CA ARG A 385 27.01 2.78 11.76
C ARG A 385 25.69 2.07 11.56
N VAL A 386 25.01 2.43 10.48
CA VAL A 386 23.86 1.69 9.97
C VAL A 386 24.12 1.30 8.53
N ARG A 387 23.82 0.04 8.20
CA ARG A 387 23.81 -0.49 6.84
C ARG A 387 22.37 -0.73 6.42
N PHE A 388 21.96 -0.14 5.31
CA PHE A 388 20.70 -0.44 4.62
C PHE A 388 21.00 -1.32 3.42
N THR A 389 20.33 -2.46 3.35
CA THR A 389 20.45 -3.42 2.25
C THR A 389 19.06 -3.73 1.73
N ALA A 390 18.80 -3.44 0.46
CA ALA A 390 17.57 -3.86 -0.21
C ALA A 390 17.86 -5.03 -1.15
N GLY A 391 17.01 -6.05 -1.13
CA GLY A 391 17.14 -7.22 -2.00
C GLY A 391 15.82 -7.96 -2.19
N ASP A 392 15.87 -9.03 -2.98
CA ASP A 392 14.75 -9.96 -3.13
C ASP A 392 14.45 -10.66 -1.79
N ALA A 393 13.23 -11.18 -1.62
CA ALA A 393 12.69 -11.72 -0.35
C ALA A 393 13.50 -12.85 0.31
N ASP A 394 14.49 -13.41 -0.41
CA ASP A 394 15.39 -14.46 0.11
C ASP A 394 16.85 -13.99 0.24
N LEU A 395 17.17 -12.75 -0.13
CA LEU A 395 18.55 -12.20 -0.25
C LEU A 395 19.53 -13.15 -0.96
N SER A 396 19.03 -14.04 -1.82
CA SER A 396 19.78 -15.12 -2.47
C SER A 396 20.63 -14.64 -3.64
N SER A 397 20.47 -13.37 -4.04
CA SER A 397 21.13 -12.69 -5.14
C SER A 397 21.96 -11.49 -4.64
N GLU A 398 22.71 -10.83 -5.54
CA GLU A 398 23.39 -9.58 -5.17
C GLU A 398 22.37 -8.52 -4.72
N PRO A 399 22.65 -7.76 -3.64
CA PRO A 399 21.74 -6.74 -3.15
C PRO A 399 21.50 -5.65 -4.21
N ILE A 400 20.24 -5.23 -4.34
CA ILE A 400 19.78 -4.23 -5.29
C ILE A 400 20.41 -2.88 -4.98
N PHE A 401 20.49 -2.55 -3.70
CA PHE A 401 21.43 -1.57 -3.20
C PHE A 401 21.95 -1.94 -1.80
N GLU A 402 23.14 -1.43 -1.50
CA GLU A 402 23.72 -1.40 -0.16
C GLU A 402 24.33 -0.02 0.09
N ILE A 403 24.14 0.51 1.29
CA ILE A 403 24.72 1.77 1.74
C ILE A 403 24.98 1.73 3.25
N VAL A 404 26.17 2.18 3.65
CA VAL A 404 26.59 2.31 5.06
C VAL A 404 26.77 3.78 5.40
N ARG A 405 26.22 4.22 6.52
CA ARG A 405 26.35 5.59 7.02
C ARG A 405 26.58 5.63 8.54
N PRO A 406 27.35 6.60 9.06
CA PRO A 406 27.39 6.87 10.49
C PRO A 406 26.00 7.24 11.03
N VAL A 407 25.65 6.79 12.23
CA VAL A 407 24.34 7.08 12.86
C VAL A 407 24.14 8.58 13.04
N PHE A 408 25.21 9.33 13.39
CA PHE A 408 25.13 10.78 13.57
C PHE A 408 24.80 11.58 12.30
N GLU A 409 24.94 11.01 11.11
CA GLU A 409 24.53 11.64 9.86
C GLU A 409 23.03 11.47 9.56
N LEU A 410 22.34 10.66 10.36
CA LEU A 410 20.99 10.15 10.10
C LEU A 410 20.03 10.37 11.28
N SER A 411 20.52 10.39 12.52
CA SER A 411 19.70 10.60 13.72
C SER A 411 18.85 11.87 13.60
N ASN A 412 17.55 11.78 13.91
CA ASN A 412 16.57 12.88 13.84
C ASN A 412 16.40 13.52 12.45
N ARG A 413 16.87 12.89 11.37
CA ARG A 413 16.66 13.34 10.00
C ARG A 413 15.56 12.55 9.31
N THR A 414 15.00 13.10 8.24
CA THR A 414 13.98 12.42 7.46
C THR A 414 14.65 11.42 6.53
N ILE A 415 14.46 10.12 6.80
CA ILE A 415 14.99 9.03 5.99
C ILE A 415 13.81 8.31 5.36
N ALA A 416 13.81 8.19 4.03
CA ALA A 416 12.72 7.56 3.30
C ALA A 416 13.22 6.56 2.27
N ILE A 417 12.45 5.50 2.07
CA ILE A 417 12.50 4.64 0.89
C ILE A 417 11.40 5.12 -0.05
N ASP A 418 11.80 5.57 -1.23
CA ASP A 418 10.90 5.97 -2.31
C ASP A 418 11.33 5.32 -3.63
N PHE A 419 10.63 5.59 -4.74
CA PHE A 419 10.72 4.77 -5.93
C PHE A 419 10.97 5.56 -7.20
N GLU A 420 12.02 5.15 -7.93
CA GLU A 420 12.36 5.71 -9.23
C GLU A 420 11.94 4.76 -10.36
N PRO A 421 11.40 5.25 -11.48
CA PRO A 421 11.17 4.40 -12.65
C PRO A 421 12.43 3.65 -13.07
N GLU A 422 12.31 2.35 -13.38
CA GLU A 422 13.45 1.52 -13.77
C GLU A 422 14.04 1.99 -15.10
N THR A 423 13.18 2.34 -16.05
CA THR A 423 13.55 2.80 -17.39
C THR A 423 12.77 4.05 -17.81
N VAL A 424 13.22 4.70 -18.88
CA VAL A 424 12.46 5.81 -19.51
C VAL A 424 11.09 5.34 -19.97
N ALA A 425 10.96 4.09 -20.43
CA ALA A 425 9.67 3.53 -20.82
C ALA A 425 8.71 3.36 -19.63
N ASP A 426 9.23 3.05 -18.44
CA ASP A 426 8.42 3.02 -17.22
C ASP A 426 7.93 4.42 -16.87
N HIS A 427 8.81 5.42 -16.93
CA HIS A 427 8.45 6.83 -16.68
C HIS A 427 7.40 7.36 -17.67
N GLU A 428 7.58 7.09 -18.97
CA GLU A 428 6.60 7.46 -20.00
C GLU A 428 5.25 6.77 -19.78
N THR A 429 5.26 5.52 -19.30
CA THR A 429 4.03 4.79 -18.98
C THR A 429 3.33 5.41 -17.77
N ILE A 430 4.08 5.76 -16.73
CA ILE A 430 3.52 6.47 -15.56
C ILE A 430 2.86 7.78 -15.97
N ASN A 431 3.52 8.57 -16.83
CA ASN A 431 2.96 9.81 -17.36
C ASN A 431 1.72 9.57 -18.24
N LEU A 432 1.71 8.50 -19.04
CA LEU A 432 0.57 8.12 -19.89
C LEU A 432 -0.69 7.85 -19.06
N TYR A 433 -0.54 7.29 -17.87
CA TYR A 433 -1.64 7.03 -16.93
C TYR A 433 -1.91 8.22 -15.98
N GLY A 434 -1.17 9.32 -16.08
CA GLY A 434 -1.39 10.51 -15.25
C GLY A 434 -0.89 10.36 -13.81
N GLY A 435 0.14 9.55 -13.58
CA GLY A 435 0.72 9.31 -12.26
C GLY A 435 0.86 7.83 -11.91
N LEU A 436 1.72 7.52 -10.93
CA LEU A 436 1.97 6.13 -10.54
C LEU A 436 0.71 5.48 -9.96
N ASP A 437 -0.06 6.22 -9.19
CA ASP A 437 -1.30 5.76 -8.54
C ASP A 437 -2.35 5.26 -9.54
N ASN A 438 -2.32 5.77 -10.78
CA ASN A 438 -3.23 5.41 -11.87
C ASN A 438 -2.66 4.35 -12.83
N THR A 439 -1.41 3.95 -12.64
CA THR A 439 -0.69 3.07 -13.57
C THR A 439 -0.95 1.60 -13.23
N PRO A 440 -1.40 0.77 -14.19
CA PRO A 440 -1.54 -0.67 -13.97
C PRO A 440 -0.19 -1.28 -13.52
N PRO A 441 -0.13 -1.94 -12.35
CA PRO A 441 1.14 -2.24 -11.70
C PRO A 441 2.11 -3.11 -12.51
N TYR A 442 1.60 -4.12 -13.23
CA TYR A 442 2.40 -5.00 -14.08
C TYR A 442 3.05 -4.31 -15.30
N LEU A 443 2.65 -3.09 -15.66
CA LEU A 443 3.20 -2.39 -16.81
C LEU A 443 4.54 -1.72 -16.49
N VAL A 444 4.81 -1.43 -15.22
CA VAL A 444 5.96 -0.63 -14.79
C VAL A 444 6.80 -1.33 -13.75
N ARG A 445 8.10 -1.02 -13.77
CA ARG A 445 9.04 -1.44 -12.72
C ARG A 445 9.67 -0.22 -12.05
N LEU A 446 9.88 -0.34 -10.76
CA LEU A 446 10.29 0.73 -9.86
C LEU A 446 11.52 0.29 -9.05
N ARG A 447 12.54 1.15 -9.03
CA ARG A 447 13.79 0.94 -8.29
C ARG A 447 13.66 1.61 -6.94
N PRO A 448 13.82 0.87 -5.83
CA PRO A 448 13.81 1.49 -4.51
C PRO A 448 15.02 2.42 -4.37
N SER A 449 14.81 3.55 -3.74
CA SER A 449 15.79 4.62 -3.54
C SER A 449 15.75 5.09 -2.09
N LEU A 450 16.92 5.31 -1.49
CA LEU A 450 17.06 5.83 -0.14
C LEU A 450 17.29 7.35 -0.22
N LEU A 451 16.43 8.12 0.43
CA LEU A 451 16.51 9.56 0.56
C LEU A 451 16.83 9.95 2.01
N VAL A 452 17.57 11.04 2.19
CA VAL A 452 17.82 11.68 3.48
C VAL A 452 17.61 13.19 3.33
N ASP A 453 16.64 13.76 4.04
CA ASP A 453 16.14 15.14 3.86
C ASP A 453 15.92 15.50 2.39
N ASP A 454 15.11 14.67 1.69
CA ASP A 454 14.80 14.75 0.26
C ASP A 454 16.01 14.62 -0.69
N GLN A 455 17.22 14.42 -0.15
CA GLN A 455 18.41 14.16 -0.96
C GLN A 455 18.55 12.66 -1.24
N MET A 456 18.51 12.30 -2.52
CA MET A 456 18.74 10.94 -2.97
C MET A 456 20.18 10.48 -2.66
N MET A 457 20.31 9.49 -1.77
CA MET A 457 21.58 8.93 -1.32
C MET A 457 21.97 7.69 -2.11
N LYS A 458 20.97 6.88 -2.50
CA LYS A 458 21.18 5.63 -3.22
C LYS A 458 19.95 5.27 -4.04
N VAL A 459 20.15 4.66 -5.22
CA VAL A 459 19.09 4.07 -6.04
C VAL A 459 19.46 2.62 -6.34
N GLY A 460 18.45 1.75 -6.34
CA GLY A 460 18.55 0.36 -6.74
C GLY A 460 19.10 0.20 -8.16
N ARG A 461 19.86 -0.88 -8.38
CA ARG A 461 20.38 -1.23 -9.72
C ARG A 461 19.31 -1.81 -10.64
N SER A 462 18.33 -2.49 -10.05
CA SER A 462 17.18 -3.11 -10.69
C SER A 462 15.91 -2.75 -9.90
N GLY A 463 14.77 -2.83 -10.55
CA GLY A 463 13.48 -2.54 -9.93
C GLY A 463 12.60 -3.77 -9.75
N PHE A 464 11.51 -3.59 -9.04
CA PHE A 464 10.42 -4.55 -8.85
C PHE A 464 9.17 -4.05 -9.56
N ALA A 465 8.22 -4.92 -9.88
CA ALA A 465 6.91 -4.48 -10.34
C ALA A 465 6.23 -3.63 -9.25
N TYR A 466 5.38 -2.68 -9.64
CA TYR A 466 4.59 -1.93 -8.69
C TYR A 466 3.70 -2.91 -7.86
N GLY A 467 3.72 -2.81 -6.53
CA GLY A 467 3.05 -3.74 -5.63
C GLY A 467 3.77 -5.08 -5.38
N GLU A 468 4.95 -5.30 -5.96
CA GLU A 468 5.77 -6.49 -5.65
C GLU A 468 6.55 -6.26 -4.35
N PRO A 469 6.63 -7.27 -3.46
CA PRO A 469 7.38 -7.15 -2.21
C PRO A 469 8.90 -7.25 -2.42
N PHE A 470 9.67 -6.62 -1.54
CA PHE A 470 11.12 -6.78 -1.43
C PHE A 470 11.56 -6.64 0.03
N ASP A 471 12.75 -7.15 0.37
CA ASP A 471 13.27 -7.07 1.72
C ASP A 471 14.16 -5.85 1.89
N LEU A 472 13.93 -5.09 2.96
CA LEU A 472 14.82 -4.08 3.48
C LEU A 472 15.43 -4.58 4.80
N THR A 473 16.72 -4.90 4.76
CA THR A 473 17.51 -5.23 5.95
C THR A 473 18.24 -4.00 6.46
N VAL A 474 18.00 -3.65 7.72
CA VAL A 474 18.70 -2.61 8.45
C VAL A 474 19.63 -3.27 9.49
N THR A 475 20.93 -3.06 9.34
CA THR A 475 21.94 -3.54 10.29
C THR A 475 22.48 -2.37 11.10
N LEU A 476 22.26 -2.37 12.41
CA LEU A 476 22.83 -1.40 13.36
C LEU A 476 24.14 -1.96 13.89
N GLU A 477 25.25 -1.29 13.59
CA GLU A 477 26.61 -1.66 13.98
C GLU A 477 27.12 -0.71 15.07
N ALA A 478 27.19 -1.19 16.31
CA ALA A 478 27.84 -0.50 17.42
C ALA A 478 29.18 -1.17 17.77
N PRO A 479 30.10 -0.46 18.45
CA PRO A 479 31.34 -1.06 18.94
C PRO A 479 31.13 -2.29 19.84
N ALA A 480 30.02 -2.29 20.61
CA ALA A 480 29.68 -3.37 21.53
C ALA A 480 28.93 -4.56 20.88
N GLY A 481 28.37 -4.39 19.67
CA GLY A 481 27.61 -5.45 19.01
C GLY A 481 26.80 -4.99 17.80
N VAL A 482 26.17 -5.95 17.13
CA VAL A 482 25.42 -5.75 15.89
C VAL A 482 23.99 -6.26 16.05
N ILE A 483 23.03 -5.49 15.54
CA ILE A 483 21.62 -5.90 15.41
C ILE A 483 21.22 -5.87 13.95
N VAL A 484 20.41 -6.83 13.54
CA VAL A 484 19.83 -6.91 12.21
C VAL A 484 18.31 -6.98 12.35
N THR A 485 17.60 -6.11 11.63
CA THR A 485 16.16 -6.20 11.42
C THR A 485 15.89 -6.27 9.92
N THR A 486 14.89 -7.04 9.51
CA THR A 486 14.48 -7.17 8.10
C THR A 486 12.98 -6.99 8.03
N ASN A 487 12.53 -6.06 7.19
CA ASN A 487 11.12 -5.84 6.88
C ASN A 487 10.86 -6.12 5.42
N GLN A 488 9.70 -6.70 5.12
CA GLN A 488 9.22 -6.86 3.76
C GLN A 488 8.36 -5.66 3.37
N LEU A 489 8.76 -4.96 2.32
CA LEU A 489 8.14 -3.72 1.88
C LEU A 489 7.47 -3.93 0.52
N LEU A 490 6.31 -3.32 0.32
CA LEU A 490 5.68 -3.29 -1.00
C LEU A 490 6.21 -2.12 -1.83
N THR A 491 6.55 -2.41 -3.07
CA THR A 491 7.07 -1.42 -4.02
C THR A 491 5.97 -0.42 -4.39
N GLY A 492 6.29 0.88 -4.37
CA GLY A 492 5.46 1.94 -4.96
C GLY A 492 4.69 2.84 -3.99
N TYR A 493 4.86 2.71 -2.67
CA TYR A 493 4.40 3.71 -1.70
C TYR A 493 5.56 4.11 -0.77
N PRO A 494 5.81 5.40 -0.55
CA PRO A 494 6.98 5.83 0.22
C PRO A 494 6.90 5.36 1.67
N GLN A 495 8.04 4.97 2.22
CA GLN A 495 8.16 4.53 3.60
C GLN A 495 9.22 5.31 4.34
N VAL A 496 8.92 5.78 5.54
CA VAL A 496 9.87 6.46 6.41
C VAL A 496 10.51 5.44 7.33
N VAL A 497 11.84 5.50 7.44
CA VAL A 497 12.64 4.65 8.33
C VAL A 497 13.35 5.56 9.33
N SER A 498 12.69 5.88 10.44
CA SER A 498 13.20 6.80 11.45
C SER A 498 14.28 6.15 12.31
N LEU A 499 15.43 6.82 12.43
CA LEU A 499 16.54 6.41 13.27
C LEU A 499 16.82 7.50 14.31
N VAL A 500 16.82 7.15 15.59
CA VAL A 500 17.06 8.12 16.68
C VAL A 500 18.12 7.61 17.64
N ALA A 501 19.22 8.36 17.73
CA ALA A 501 20.25 8.14 18.74
C ALA A 501 19.79 8.74 20.07
N GLN A 502 19.07 7.98 20.90
CA GLN A 502 18.55 8.39 22.22
C GLN A 502 17.35 9.35 22.17
N ARG A 503 17.56 10.66 21.99
CA ARG A 503 16.50 11.67 22.13
C ARG A 503 15.92 12.07 20.77
N ALA A 504 14.63 11.88 20.58
CA ALA A 504 13.91 12.36 19.42
C ALA A 504 13.63 13.87 19.53
N ILE A 505 13.64 14.58 18.40
CA ILE A 505 13.40 16.02 18.32
C ILE A 505 12.34 16.27 17.24
N PRO A 506 11.05 16.05 17.54
CA PRO A 506 9.98 16.37 16.60
C PRO A 506 9.94 17.88 16.33
N SER A 507 9.63 18.25 15.09
CA SER A 507 9.44 19.64 14.67
C SER A 507 8.39 20.34 15.54
N GLN A 508 8.73 21.53 16.04
CA GLN A 508 7.87 22.37 16.87
C GLN A 508 7.18 23.48 16.05
N GLY A 509 7.10 23.33 14.73
CA GLY A 509 6.47 24.32 13.85
C GLY A 509 4.96 24.36 14.07
N GLU A 510 4.36 25.56 13.95
CA GLU A 510 2.89 25.70 13.98
C GLU A 510 2.23 25.11 12.72
N ASP A 511 2.96 25.06 11.60
CA ASP A 511 2.46 24.50 10.34
C ASP A 511 2.87 23.02 10.21
N PRO A 512 1.92 22.09 10.02
CA PRO A 512 2.23 20.69 9.77
C PRO A 512 2.93 20.52 8.40
N PRO A 513 3.76 19.48 8.22
CA PRO A 513 4.38 19.17 6.94
C PRO A 513 3.31 18.96 5.85
N THR A 514 3.57 19.48 4.65
CA THR A 514 2.64 19.40 3.51
C THR A 514 2.87 18.18 2.61
N THR A 515 3.96 17.42 2.86
CA THR A 515 4.34 16.21 2.12
C THR A 515 4.13 14.96 2.95
N VAL A 516 3.74 13.85 2.31
CA VAL A 516 3.54 12.55 2.99
C VAL A 516 4.76 12.11 3.77
N ILE A 517 5.95 12.14 3.15
CA ILE A 517 7.21 11.75 3.80
C ILE A 517 7.48 12.63 5.03
N GLY A 518 7.25 13.95 4.94
CA GLY A 518 7.42 14.87 6.05
C GLY A 518 6.47 14.58 7.21
N SER A 519 5.18 14.36 6.91
CA SER A 519 4.15 14.06 7.91
C SER A 519 4.43 12.73 8.62
N LEU A 520 4.81 11.68 7.88
CA LEU A 520 5.20 10.39 8.44
C LEU A 520 6.49 10.50 9.29
N SER A 521 7.47 11.29 8.85
CA SER A 521 8.71 11.54 9.61
C SER A 521 8.44 12.23 10.94
N GLN A 522 7.56 13.25 10.95
CA GLN A 522 7.17 13.92 12.19
C GLN A 522 6.42 12.97 13.14
N ALA A 523 5.49 12.17 12.61
CA ALA A 523 4.77 11.17 13.40
C ALA A 523 5.72 10.16 14.05
N ALA A 524 6.71 9.66 13.29
CA ALA A 524 7.72 8.73 13.80
C ALA A 524 8.55 9.33 14.96
N LEU A 525 8.99 10.58 14.82
CA LEU A 525 9.74 11.28 15.88
C LEU A 525 8.88 11.54 17.12
N SER A 526 7.62 11.92 16.95
CA SER A 526 6.66 12.11 18.04
C SER A 526 6.38 10.81 18.81
N TYR A 527 6.28 9.68 18.10
CA TYR A 527 6.15 8.35 18.70
C TYR A 527 7.36 8.01 19.57
N ILE A 528 8.58 8.15 19.03
CA ILE A 528 9.82 7.85 19.76
C ILE A 528 9.96 8.77 20.98
N ASP A 529 9.64 10.06 20.86
CA ASP A 529 9.73 11.01 21.97
C ASP A 529 8.74 10.66 23.08
N SER A 530 7.48 10.38 22.74
CA SER A 530 6.47 9.95 23.72
C SER A 530 6.87 8.67 24.47
N TRP A 531 7.43 7.68 23.76
CA TRP A 531 7.91 6.46 24.41
C TRP A 531 9.15 6.72 25.27
N ASN A 532 10.08 7.56 24.83
CA ASN A 532 11.23 7.97 25.62
C ASN A 532 10.85 8.65 26.94
N GLN A 533 9.86 9.55 26.91
CA GLN A 533 9.33 10.22 28.08
C GLN A 533 8.70 9.22 29.05
N ALA A 534 7.89 8.28 28.53
CA ALA A 534 7.25 7.26 29.35
C ALA A 534 8.26 6.32 30.02
N GLU A 535 9.29 5.88 29.29
CA GLU A 535 10.38 5.09 29.87
C GLU A 535 11.13 5.86 30.96
N GLN A 536 11.44 7.14 30.72
CA GLN A 536 12.13 7.95 31.72
C GLN A 536 11.31 8.08 33.00
N GLU A 537 10.00 8.29 32.88
CA GLU A 537 9.09 8.35 34.04
C GLU A 537 9.00 6.99 34.76
N LEU A 538 8.84 5.88 34.03
CA LEU A 538 8.86 4.53 34.60
C LEU A 538 10.18 4.21 35.31
N ALA A 539 11.31 4.63 34.73
CA ALA A 539 12.62 4.42 35.33
C ALA A 539 12.79 5.25 36.61
N ASP A 540 12.32 6.50 36.62
CA ASP A 540 12.30 7.31 37.84
C ASP A 540 11.33 6.75 38.89
N LEU A 541 10.20 6.18 38.49
CA LEU A 541 9.24 5.55 39.40
C LEU A 541 9.80 4.30 40.09
N PHE A 542 10.55 3.48 39.35
CA PHE A 542 11.12 2.24 39.85
C PHE A 542 12.55 2.37 40.40
N ASP A 543 13.10 3.59 40.49
CA ASP A 543 14.48 3.86 40.92
C ASP A 543 15.53 3.12 40.06
N LEU A 544 15.33 3.16 38.74
CA LEU A 544 16.16 2.54 37.72
C LEU A 544 16.98 3.57 36.93
N LYS A 545 18.16 3.17 36.47
CA LYS A 545 18.99 3.89 35.52
C LYS A 545 18.80 3.28 34.13
N LEU A 546 18.32 4.10 33.20
CA LEU A 546 18.14 3.74 31.79
C LEU A 546 19.46 3.72 31.01
N VAL A 547 19.54 2.77 30.08
CA VAL A 547 20.63 2.59 29.13
C VAL A 547 20.04 2.27 27.76
N ARG A 548 20.46 2.96 26.70
CA ARG A 548 20.09 2.64 25.31
C ARG A 548 21.34 2.62 24.44
N PRO A 549 22.04 1.48 24.36
CA PRO A 549 23.36 1.43 23.74
C PRO A 549 23.35 1.43 22.22
N LEU A 550 22.16 1.35 21.61
CA LEU A 550 21.92 1.32 20.18
C LEU A 550 20.79 2.31 19.84
N PRO A 551 20.77 2.89 18.63
CA PRO A 551 19.70 3.78 18.21
C PRO A 551 18.36 3.04 18.12
N THR A 552 17.26 3.79 18.28
CA THR A 552 15.91 3.28 18.05
C THR A 552 15.59 3.36 16.55
N LEU A 553 14.98 2.31 16.01
CA LEU A 553 14.54 2.18 14.63
C LEU A 553 13.02 2.01 14.60
N VAL A 554 12.33 2.86 13.83
CA VAL A 554 10.88 2.86 13.66
C VAL A 554 10.55 3.07 12.19
N SER A 555 9.64 2.26 11.64
CA SER A 555 9.18 2.38 10.25
C SER A 555 7.71 2.81 10.19
N LEU A 556 7.39 3.76 9.30
CA LEU A 556 6.02 4.14 8.95
C LEU A 556 5.83 4.12 7.45
N GLY A 557 4.64 3.76 6.98
CA GLY A 557 4.34 3.75 5.55
C GLY A 557 2.88 3.51 5.25
N GLY A 558 2.58 3.34 3.96
CA GLY A 558 1.24 3.01 3.47
C GLY A 558 0.96 1.52 3.51
N GLN A 559 -0.22 1.16 3.99
CA GLN A 559 -0.79 -0.17 3.85
C GLN A 559 -1.37 -0.31 2.44
N LEU A 560 -0.81 -1.21 1.64
CA LEU A 560 -1.29 -1.49 0.29
C LEU A 560 -1.96 -2.87 0.24
N ALA A 561 -3.14 -2.94 -0.39
CA ALA A 561 -3.75 -4.18 -0.84
C ALA A 561 -3.37 -4.42 -2.30
N VAL A 562 -2.72 -5.56 -2.56
CA VAL A 562 -2.27 -5.92 -3.92
C VAL A 562 -3.15 -7.04 -4.45
N VAL A 563 -3.87 -6.77 -5.53
CA VAL A 563 -4.59 -7.80 -6.28
C VAL A 563 -3.62 -8.40 -7.27
N GLN A 564 -3.34 -9.70 -7.09
CA GLN A 564 -2.52 -10.46 -8.02
C GLN A 564 -3.38 -11.31 -8.94
N LEU A 565 -2.97 -11.37 -10.19
CA LEU A 565 -3.47 -12.32 -11.17
C LEU A 565 -2.30 -13.18 -11.62
N LEU A 566 -2.36 -14.49 -11.36
CA LEU A 566 -1.29 -15.43 -11.73
C LEU A 566 0.07 -15.07 -11.13
N GLY A 567 0.08 -14.55 -9.90
CA GLY A 567 1.28 -14.09 -9.20
C GLY A 567 1.88 -12.78 -9.75
N VAL A 568 1.15 -12.06 -10.60
CA VAL A 568 1.55 -10.74 -11.12
C VAL A 568 0.63 -9.67 -10.54
N PRO A 569 1.15 -8.58 -9.94
CA PRO A 569 0.34 -7.46 -9.46
C PRO A 569 -0.44 -6.78 -10.60
N VAL A 570 -1.77 -6.80 -10.54
CA VAL A 570 -2.64 -6.15 -11.55
C VAL A 570 -3.42 -4.97 -11.01
N GLU A 571 -3.51 -4.86 -9.68
CA GLU A 571 -4.10 -3.71 -8.98
C GLU A 571 -3.38 -3.50 -7.65
N VAL A 572 -3.15 -2.25 -7.29
CA VAL A 572 -2.62 -1.83 -5.99
C VAL A 572 -3.56 -0.78 -5.46
N GLU A 573 -4.11 -1.03 -4.28
CA GLU A 573 -5.04 -0.13 -3.60
C GLU A 573 -4.42 0.29 -2.26
N TRP A 574 -4.36 1.60 -2.00
CA TRP A 574 -3.99 2.10 -0.69
C TRP A 574 -5.16 1.94 0.29
N ARG A 575 -4.88 1.36 1.45
CA ARG A 575 -5.87 1.00 2.50
C ARG A 575 -5.71 1.80 3.78
N GLY A 576 -4.58 2.49 3.97
CA GLY A 576 -4.30 3.18 5.22
C GLY A 576 -2.80 3.33 5.49
N LEU A 577 -2.44 3.55 6.75
CA LEU A 577 -1.05 3.68 7.20
C LEU A 577 -0.72 2.60 8.23
N PHE A 578 0.57 2.30 8.35
CA PHE A 578 1.11 1.46 9.42
C PHE A 578 2.28 2.14 10.13
N ILE A 579 2.56 1.67 11.36
CA ILE A 579 3.76 1.95 12.13
C ILE A 579 4.34 0.64 12.67
N ASP A 580 5.65 0.55 12.75
CA ASP A 580 6.37 -0.54 13.43
C ASP A 580 7.59 -0.02 14.19
N ALA A 581 7.78 -0.52 15.41
CA ALA A 581 8.99 -0.28 16.19
C ALA A 581 10.01 -1.39 15.96
N ASP A 582 10.62 -1.39 14.77
CA ASP A 582 11.56 -2.42 14.27
C ASP A 582 12.66 -2.83 15.25
N ALA A 583 13.24 -1.87 15.97
CA ALA A 583 14.27 -2.14 16.97
C ALA A 583 14.31 -1.07 18.07
N ARG A 584 14.07 -1.49 19.31
CA ARG A 584 14.25 -0.67 20.51
C ARG A 584 14.97 -1.46 21.60
N MET A 585 16.22 -1.07 21.86
CA MET A 585 17.07 -1.70 22.87
C MET A 585 17.14 -0.87 24.13
N THR A 586 16.44 -1.31 25.17
CA THR A 586 16.40 -0.61 26.46
C THR A 586 16.95 -1.52 27.54
N GLY A 587 18.02 -1.07 28.20
CA GLY A 587 18.57 -1.64 29.42
C GLY A 587 18.19 -0.81 30.63
N VAL A 588 18.02 -1.48 31.77
CA VAL A 588 17.78 -0.85 33.06
C VAL A 588 18.64 -1.50 34.14
N VAL A 589 19.19 -0.67 35.01
CA VAL A 589 19.97 -1.09 36.19
C VAL A 589 19.37 -0.44 37.42
N ALA A 590 19.19 -1.18 38.51
CA ALA A 590 18.74 -0.60 39.76
C ALA A 590 19.74 0.44 40.27
N ARG A 591 19.28 1.61 40.70
CA ARG A 591 20.19 2.63 41.23
C ARG A 591 20.70 2.27 42.62
N THR A 592 19.88 1.55 43.38
CA THR A 592 20.20 1.06 44.72
C THR A 592 20.30 -0.46 44.72
N SER A 593 20.98 -1.03 45.70
CA SER A 593 21.10 -2.47 45.94
C SER A 593 19.80 -3.16 46.42
N THR A 594 18.63 -2.56 46.13
CA THR A 594 17.30 -3.13 46.39
C THR A 594 16.98 -4.28 45.40
N ASP A 595 15.88 -4.99 45.65
CA ASP A 595 15.52 -6.24 44.96
C ASP A 595 15.59 -6.13 43.42
N GLY A 596 16.36 -7.03 42.79
CA GLY A 596 16.70 -7.02 41.36
C GLY A 596 15.53 -7.37 40.44
N GLN A 597 14.30 -7.43 40.95
CA GLN A 597 13.10 -7.80 40.18
C GLN A 597 12.40 -6.61 39.50
N ARG A 598 12.83 -5.37 39.78
CA ARG A 598 12.20 -4.14 39.24
C ARG A 598 12.32 -3.97 37.72
N GLY A 599 13.34 -4.57 37.12
CA GLY A 599 13.56 -4.50 35.67
C GLY A 599 12.46 -5.20 34.87
N TYR A 600 11.91 -6.31 35.40
CA TYR A 600 10.85 -7.06 34.71
C TYR A 600 9.57 -6.23 34.48
N PRO A 601 8.91 -5.66 35.52
CA PRO A 601 7.71 -4.86 35.33
C PRO A 601 8.00 -3.54 34.59
N PHE A 602 9.22 -3.01 34.67
CA PHE A 602 9.63 -1.91 33.81
C PHE A 602 9.53 -2.29 32.32
N MET A 603 10.14 -3.41 31.94
CA MET A 603 10.15 -3.86 30.55
C MET A 603 8.74 -4.17 30.04
N GLU A 604 7.94 -4.85 30.87
CA GLU A 604 6.54 -5.19 30.57
C GLU A 604 5.70 -3.94 30.31
N LEU A 605 5.77 -2.94 31.20
CA LEU A 605 4.96 -1.72 31.09
C LEU A 605 5.45 -0.78 29.99
N SER A 606 6.76 -0.72 29.75
CA SER A 606 7.31 0.04 28.62
C SER A 606 6.85 -0.54 27.29
N ALA A 607 6.90 -1.87 27.12
CA ALA A 607 6.42 -2.53 25.91
C ALA A 607 4.91 -2.32 25.71
N LEU A 608 4.12 -2.43 26.79
CA LEU A 608 2.69 -2.16 26.79
C LEU A 608 2.39 -0.72 26.35
N GLN A 609 3.13 0.25 26.89
CA GLN A 609 3.01 1.66 26.52
C GLN A 609 3.37 1.91 25.05
N GLY A 610 4.45 1.29 24.56
CA GLY A 610 4.87 1.37 23.16
C GLY A 610 3.77 0.89 22.21
N SER A 611 3.15 -0.26 22.49
CA SER A 611 2.06 -0.78 21.67
C SER A 611 0.77 0.03 21.79
N TRP A 612 0.48 0.64 22.95
CA TRP A 612 -0.63 1.59 23.05
C TRP A 612 -0.40 2.82 22.16
N LEU A 613 0.82 3.38 22.18
CA LEU A 613 1.20 4.53 21.37
C LEU A 613 1.11 4.25 19.86
N GLU A 614 1.38 3.02 19.41
CA GLU A 614 1.23 2.64 17.99
C GLU A 614 -0.20 2.80 17.47
N GLY A 615 -1.21 2.56 18.33
CA GLY A 615 -2.61 2.75 17.98
C GLY A 615 -3.08 4.20 18.11
N GLU A 616 -2.54 4.94 19.10
CA GLU A 616 -2.90 6.34 19.34
C GLU A 616 -2.28 7.31 18.33
N LEU A 617 -1.09 7.00 17.81
CA LEU A 617 -0.34 7.90 16.95
C LEU A 617 -1.17 8.48 15.80
N PHE A 618 -1.96 7.65 15.12
CA PHE A 618 -2.78 8.08 13.99
C PHE A 618 -3.91 9.02 14.38
N VAL A 619 -4.44 8.88 15.61
CA VAL A 619 -5.47 9.76 16.16
C VAL A 619 -4.84 11.13 16.44
N ASP A 620 -3.70 11.15 17.13
CA ASP A 620 -3.02 12.38 17.51
C ASP A 620 -2.46 13.16 16.31
N GLN A 621 -1.91 12.45 15.31
CA GLN A 621 -1.23 13.09 14.18
C GLN A 621 -2.16 13.38 12.99
N PHE A 622 -3.15 12.52 12.74
CA PHE A 622 -3.96 12.56 11.51
C PHE A 622 -5.47 12.55 11.73
N ALA A 623 -5.92 12.49 13.00
CA ALA A 623 -7.33 12.32 13.37
C ALA A 623 -7.97 11.06 12.76
N VAL A 624 -7.19 9.99 12.62
CA VAL A 624 -7.63 8.71 12.05
C VAL A 624 -7.52 7.61 13.12
N GLU A 625 -8.57 6.80 13.25
CA GLU A 625 -8.57 5.70 14.22
C GLU A 625 -7.55 4.61 13.84
N GLY A 626 -6.78 4.17 14.84
CA GLY A 626 -5.79 3.10 14.71
C GLY A 626 -6.05 1.90 15.63
N ILE A 627 -5.52 0.75 15.24
CA ILE A 627 -5.46 -0.48 16.02
C ILE A 627 -4.01 -0.83 16.32
N SER A 628 -3.79 -1.38 17.51
CA SER A 628 -2.56 -2.04 17.94
C SER A 628 -2.90 -3.32 18.69
N THR A 629 -1.94 -4.19 18.97
CA THR A 629 -2.20 -5.43 19.71
C THR A 629 -2.83 -5.18 21.09
N VAL A 630 -2.43 -4.11 21.79
CA VAL A 630 -3.03 -3.73 23.07
C VAL A 630 -4.50 -3.38 22.92
N ARG A 631 -4.85 -2.52 21.95
CA ARG A 631 -6.25 -2.15 21.69
C ARG A 631 -7.07 -3.37 21.26
N LEU A 632 -6.51 -4.24 20.43
CA LEU A 632 -7.15 -5.48 20.02
C LEU A 632 -7.40 -6.40 21.23
N PHE A 633 -6.41 -6.58 22.11
CA PHE A 633 -6.56 -7.44 23.29
C PHE A 633 -7.58 -6.88 24.28
N GLN A 634 -7.65 -5.55 24.45
CA GLN A 634 -8.70 -4.91 25.23
C GLN A 634 -10.11 -5.17 24.67
N GLN A 635 -10.27 -5.20 23.33
CA GLN A 635 -11.55 -5.55 22.68
C GLN A 635 -11.94 -7.02 22.92
N LEU A 636 -10.96 -7.91 23.08
CA LEU A 636 -11.16 -9.36 23.18
C LEU A 636 -11.22 -9.88 24.63
N TYR A 637 -10.89 -9.06 25.62
CA TYR A 637 -10.67 -9.57 26.98
C TYR A 637 -11.90 -10.25 27.61
N ASP A 638 -13.11 -9.75 27.33
CA ASP A 638 -14.37 -10.36 27.79
C ASP A 638 -14.84 -11.56 26.94
N SER A 639 -14.11 -11.88 25.86
CA SER A 639 -14.46 -12.96 24.94
C SER A 639 -13.81 -14.28 25.38
N ASP A 640 -14.58 -15.05 26.15
CA ASP A 640 -14.14 -16.32 26.75
C ASP A 640 -13.61 -17.29 25.66
N GLY A 641 -12.33 -17.66 25.76
CA GLY A 641 -11.69 -18.67 24.92
C GLY A 641 -11.03 -18.21 23.60
N LEU A 642 -10.97 -16.91 23.30
CA LEU A 642 -10.31 -16.40 22.07
C LEU A 642 -8.79 -16.21 22.21
N LEU A 643 -8.30 -15.91 23.41
CA LEU A 643 -6.87 -15.73 23.68
C LEU A 643 -6.26 -17.03 24.21
N HIS A 644 -5.17 -17.48 23.59
CA HIS A 644 -4.46 -18.70 23.95
C HIS A 644 -3.02 -18.41 24.32
N GLN A 645 -2.56 -19.00 25.42
CA GLN A 645 -1.17 -18.92 25.87
C GLN A 645 -0.40 -20.16 25.42
N ILE A 646 0.66 -19.95 24.66
CA ILE A 646 1.52 -20.95 24.04
C ILE A 646 2.92 -20.89 24.65
N ASP A 647 3.45 -22.05 25.02
CA ASP A 647 4.79 -22.25 25.54
C ASP A 647 5.39 -23.57 25.05
N ALA A 648 6.60 -23.90 25.53
CA ALA A 648 7.32 -25.11 25.14
C ALA A 648 6.59 -26.42 25.53
N GLU A 649 5.63 -26.38 26.46
CA GLU A 649 4.89 -27.57 26.88
C GLU A 649 3.69 -27.86 25.96
N ASN A 650 3.10 -26.84 25.35
CA ASN A 650 1.82 -26.96 24.65
C ASN A 650 1.83 -26.57 23.15
N VAL A 651 2.93 -26.01 22.63
CA VAL A 651 3.03 -25.44 21.27
C VAL A 651 2.50 -26.35 20.15
N GLU A 652 2.96 -27.59 20.08
CA GLU A 652 2.54 -28.51 19.01
C GLU A 652 1.05 -28.89 19.13
N THR A 653 0.51 -28.90 20.36
CA THR A 653 -0.90 -29.23 20.57
C THR A 653 -1.80 -28.06 20.20
N LEU A 654 -1.50 -26.85 20.66
CA LEU A 654 -2.32 -25.67 20.39
C LEU A 654 -2.21 -25.23 18.92
N LEU A 655 -1.02 -25.20 18.31
CA LEU A 655 -0.88 -24.84 16.90
C LEU A 655 -1.65 -25.79 15.95
N SER A 656 -1.89 -27.04 16.35
CA SER A 656 -2.72 -27.98 15.58
C SER A 656 -4.23 -27.76 15.72
N GLN A 657 -4.65 -27.00 16.73
CA GLN A 657 -6.06 -26.72 17.06
C GLN A 657 -6.51 -25.34 16.61
N LEU A 658 -5.59 -24.36 16.59
CA LEU A 658 -5.87 -22.98 16.19
C LEU A 658 -5.87 -22.85 14.67
N THR A 659 -6.68 -21.91 14.16
CA THR A 659 -6.72 -21.60 12.73
C THR A 659 -5.81 -20.42 12.45
N LEU A 660 -4.51 -20.69 12.32
CA LEU A 660 -3.47 -19.67 12.08
C LEU A 660 -2.84 -19.83 10.69
N PRO A 661 -2.50 -18.72 10.01
CA PRO A 661 -1.61 -18.73 8.85
C PRO A 661 -0.25 -19.38 9.13
N ASP A 662 0.33 -20.06 8.13
CA ASP A 662 1.58 -20.82 8.28
C ASP A 662 2.77 -19.95 8.72
N ASN A 663 2.85 -18.71 8.21
CA ASN A 663 3.86 -17.72 8.59
C ASN A 663 3.77 -17.34 10.09
N ILE A 664 2.55 -17.13 10.62
CA ILE A 664 2.32 -16.83 12.04
C ILE A 664 2.65 -18.06 12.89
N ALA A 665 2.19 -19.25 12.49
CA ALA A 665 2.50 -20.48 13.22
C ALA A 665 4.01 -20.77 13.27
N ALA A 666 4.76 -20.44 12.20
CA ALA A 666 6.21 -20.55 12.16
C ALA A 666 6.91 -19.52 13.07
N ASP A 667 6.47 -18.27 13.11
CA ASP A 667 7.00 -17.25 14.03
C ASP A 667 6.76 -17.63 15.49
N ILE A 668 5.55 -18.09 15.84
CA ILE A 668 5.22 -18.57 17.19
C ILE A 668 6.11 -19.74 17.59
N ARG A 669 6.32 -20.73 16.70
CA ARG A 669 7.21 -21.86 16.99
C ARG A 669 8.64 -21.39 17.23
N THR A 670 9.14 -20.48 16.40
CA THR A 670 10.49 -19.90 16.53
C THR A 670 10.66 -19.15 17.85
N ALA A 671 9.65 -18.36 18.25
CA ALA A 671 9.63 -17.65 19.54
C ALA A 671 9.71 -18.61 20.73
N VAL A 672 8.89 -19.67 20.72
CA VAL A 672 8.88 -20.69 21.78
C VAL A 672 10.19 -21.46 21.84
N GLU A 673 10.80 -21.79 20.69
CA GLU A 673 12.13 -22.41 20.62
C GLU A 673 13.24 -21.52 21.22
N GLN A 674 13.06 -20.18 21.16
CA GLN A 674 13.93 -19.20 21.81
C GLN A 674 13.64 -19.02 23.31
N GLY A 675 12.71 -19.80 23.89
CA GLY A 675 12.35 -19.75 25.30
C GLY A 675 11.31 -18.69 25.64
N GLN A 676 10.67 -18.07 24.64
CA GLN A 676 9.62 -17.08 24.84
C GLN A 676 8.27 -17.75 25.09
N ARG A 677 7.37 -17.02 25.73
CA ARG A 677 5.95 -17.35 25.84
C ARG A 677 5.15 -16.50 24.85
N VAL A 678 4.12 -17.07 24.24
CA VAL A 678 3.28 -16.36 23.28
C VAL A 678 1.83 -16.32 23.74
N THR A 679 1.16 -15.18 23.64
CA THR A 679 -0.30 -15.09 23.79
C THR A 679 -0.91 -14.69 22.45
N VAL A 680 -1.84 -15.46 21.89
CA VAL A 680 -2.35 -15.27 20.51
C VAL A 680 -3.87 -15.37 20.41
N CYS A 681 -4.47 -14.61 19.50
CA CYS A 681 -5.85 -14.78 19.06
C CYS A 681 -6.01 -16.04 18.20
N GLY A 682 -6.84 -17.00 18.64
CA GLY A 682 -7.02 -18.30 17.98
C GLY A 682 -7.68 -18.25 16.59
N GLU A 683 -8.32 -17.13 16.25
CA GLU A 683 -9.00 -16.85 15.00
C GLU A 683 -8.71 -15.41 14.54
N ALA A 684 -8.94 -15.11 13.26
CA ALA A 684 -8.76 -13.77 12.72
C ALA A 684 -9.89 -12.84 13.22
N ILE A 685 -9.50 -11.65 13.68
CA ILE A 685 -10.40 -10.62 14.21
C ILE A 685 -10.52 -9.49 13.20
N THR A 686 -11.73 -8.95 13.06
CA THR A 686 -11.99 -7.77 12.22
C THR A 686 -12.27 -6.57 13.11
N SER A 687 -11.50 -5.49 12.92
CA SER A 687 -11.65 -4.21 13.60
C SER A 687 -11.61 -3.11 12.54
N GLY A 688 -12.78 -2.51 12.25
CA GLY A 688 -12.93 -1.61 11.11
C GLY A 688 -12.59 -2.29 9.77
N ALA A 689 -11.72 -1.66 8.98
CA ALA A 689 -11.20 -2.15 7.72
C ALA A 689 -10.03 -3.15 7.86
N TRP A 690 -9.49 -3.34 9.07
CA TRP A 690 -8.41 -4.28 9.33
C TRP A 690 -8.95 -5.65 9.73
N THR A 691 -8.39 -6.71 9.16
CA THR A 691 -8.68 -8.10 9.52
C THR A 691 -7.38 -8.86 9.71
N GLY A 692 -7.20 -9.51 10.85
CA GLY A 692 -5.95 -10.19 11.16
C GLY A 692 -5.89 -10.87 12.52
N HIS A 693 -4.72 -11.38 12.87
CA HIS A 693 -4.42 -11.95 14.20
C HIS A 693 -3.53 -10.99 14.99
N GLY A 694 -3.80 -10.85 16.29
CA GLY A 694 -2.85 -10.23 17.20
C GLY A 694 -2.19 -11.28 18.10
N TYR A 695 -0.93 -11.06 18.44
CA TYR A 695 -0.23 -11.89 19.41
C TYR A 695 0.90 -11.14 20.11
N VAL A 696 1.27 -11.60 21.30
CA VAL A 696 2.35 -11.04 22.11
C VAL A 696 3.40 -12.11 22.31
N LYS A 697 4.65 -11.81 21.95
CA LYS A 697 5.83 -12.61 22.29
C LYS A 697 6.46 -12.01 23.53
N GLU A 698 6.74 -12.80 24.57
CA GLU A 698 7.28 -12.34 25.84
C GLU A 698 8.44 -13.22 26.29
N ASP A 699 9.56 -12.61 26.68
CA ASP A 699 10.64 -13.29 27.39
C ASP A 699 10.30 -13.35 28.90
N PRO A 700 10.00 -14.54 29.45
CA PRO A 700 9.57 -14.70 30.83
C PRO A 700 10.67 -14.43 31.87
N GLN A 701 11.93 -14.23 31.44
CA GLN A 701 13.04 -13.90 32.35
C GLN A 701 13.24 -12.39 32.47
N THR A 702 13.06 -11.65 31.38
CA THR A 702 13.41 -10.23 31.31
C THR A 702 12.20 -9.30 31.29
N GLY A 703 11.01 -9.81 30.96
CA GLY A 703 9.81 -8.99 30.73
C GLY A 703 9.83 -8.27 29.38
N ALA A 704 10.85 -8.50 28.55
CA ALA A 704 10.90 -7.99 27.19
C ALA A 704 9.75 -8.59 26.38
N ALA A 705 8.96 -7.74 25.73
CA ALA A 705 7.77 -8.17 25.00
C ALA A 705 7.66 -7.47 23.65
N GLY A 706 7.21 -8.21 22.65
CA GLY A 706 6.85 -7.72 21.33
C GLY A 706 5.36 -7.91 21.11
N TYR A 707 4.66 -6.83 20.84
CA TYR A 707 3.25 -6.81 20.48
C TYR A 707 3.17 -6.87 18.96
N MET A 708 2.44 -7.85 18.44
CA MET A 708 2.43 -8.21 17.01
C MET A 708 1.00 -8.10 16.49
N LEU A 709 0.82 -7.44 15.36
CA LEU A 709 -0.36 -7.54 14.51
C LEU A 709 0.01 -8.23 13.20
N SER A 710 -0.88 -9.08 12.69
CA SER A 710 -0.69 -9.65 11.36
C SER A 710 -0.86 -8.59 10.29
N GLY A 711 0.05 -8.62 9.33
CA GLY A 711 0.20 -7.66 8.25
C GLY A 711 1.71 -7.58 7.98
N LEU A 712 2.13 -6.83 6.96
CA LEU A 712 3.55 -6.72 6.59
C LEU A 712 4.46 -6.27 7.74
N THR A 713 3.88 -5.63 8.75
CA THR A 713 4.57 -5.08 9.93
C THR A 713 3.92 -5.51 11.24
N ALA A 714 4.69 -5.49 12.32
CA ALA A 714 4.30 -5.99 13.63
C ALA A 714 3.61 -4.95 14.54
N GLY A 715 3.62 -3.66 14.21
CA GLY A 715 3.09 -2.60 15.09
C GLY A 715 1.60 -2.28 14.91
N GLY A 716 1.29 -1.03 14.56
CA GLY A 716 -0.07 -0.48 14.48
C GLY A 716 -0.54 -0.19 13.06
N TYR A 717 -1.86 -0.17 12.86
CA TYR A 717 -2.51 0.12 11.57
C TYR A 717 -3.67 1.10 11.74
N THR A 718 -3.95 1.92 10.75
CA THR A 718 -5.23 2.64 10.67
C THR A 718 -6.38 1.69 10.32
N ILE A 719 -7.57 1.92 10.88
CA ILE A 719 -8.73 1.01 10.70
C ILE A 719 -9.96 1.64 10.05
N LEU A 720 -9.94 2.93 9.75
CA LEU A 720 -11.03 3.56 9.00
C LEU A 720 -10.96 3.15 7.53
N GLY A 721 -12.12 2.88 6.92
CA GLY A 721 -12.21 2.69 5.47
C GLY A 721 -11.81 3.97 4.74
N ARG A 722 -11.33 3.84 3.51
CA ARG A 722 -10.83 4.99 2.72
C ARG A 722 -11.77 6.20 2.74
N ASP A 723 -13.07 5.96 2.59
CA ASP A 723 -14.09 7.02 2.50
C ASP A 723 -14.45 7.65 3.87
N ASP A 724 -13.96 7.08 4.97
CA ASP A 724 -14.21 7.56 6.34
C ASP A 724 -13.05 8.44 6.87
N TRP A 725 -11.97 8.59 6.10
CA TRP A 725 -10.85 9.47 6.47
C TRP A 725 -11.26 10.95 6.30
N PRO A 726 -10.72 11.86 7.14
CA PRO A 726 -10.87 13.30 6.88
C PRO A 726 -10.32 13.67 5.50
N ASP A 727 -11.07 14.47 4.73
CA ASP A 727 -10.75 14.83 3.34
C ASP A 727 -9.30 15.30 3.18
N ASP A 728 -8.82 16.22 4.04
CA ASP A 728 -7.46 16.76 3.98
C ASP A 728 -6.37 15.67 4.12
N SER A 729 -6.58 14.71 5.04
CA SER A 729 -5.66 13.58 5.27
C SER A 729 -5.75 12.57 4.13
N LEU A 730 -6.97 12.25 3.69
CA LEU A 730 -7.22 11.30 2.60
C LEU A 730 -6.56 11.76 1.31
N GLU A 731 -6.79 13.01 0.91
CA GLU A 731 -6.21 13.61 -0.29
C GLU A 731 -4.67 13.52 -0.29
N MET A 732 -4.04 13.74 0.87
CA MET A 732 -2.58 13.69 1.00
C MET A 732 -2.04 12.25 0.93
N PHE A 733 -2.57 11.33 1.73
CA PHE A 733 -1.97 10.00 1.87
C PHE A 733 -2.31 9.03 0.76
N GLN A 734 -3.44 9.23 0.06
CA GLN A 734 -3.86 8.36 -1.02
C GLN A 734 -3.09 8.58 -2.33
N GLN A 735 -2.50 9.77 -2.52
CA GLN A 735 -1.72 10.14 -3.71
C GLN A 735 -0.33 10.63 -3.29
N PRO A 736 0.53 9.76 -2.72
CA PRO A 736 1.78 10.16 -2.09
C PRO A 736 2.83 10.69 -3.08
N HIS A 737 2.67 10.36 -4.37
CA HIS A 737 3.56 10.76 -5.46
C HIS A 737 3.11 12.05 -6.17
N SER A 738 1.98 12.62 -5.74
CA SER A 738 1.51 13.90 -6.27
C SER A 738 2.45 15.02 -5.82
N ALA A 739 2.89 15.86 -6.78
CA ALA A 739 3.62 17.08 -6.44
C ALA A 739 2.73 18.00 -5.59
N GLU A 740 3.33 18.89 -4.80
CA GLU A 740 2.56 19.88 -4.02
C GLU A 740 1.69 20.70 -4.98
N PRO A 741 0.36 20.60 -4.88
CA PRO A 741 -0.53 21.27 -5.81
C PRO A 741 -0.65 22.75 -5.46
N ASN A 742 -0.95 23.56 -6.47
CA ASN A 742 -1.31 24.94 -6.27
C ASN A 742 -2.72 25.03 -5.67
N ALA A 743 -2.82 25.47 -4.41
CA ALA A 743 -4.08 25.64 -3.70
C ALA A 743 -4.86 26.91 -4.11
N ASP A 744 -4.24 27.83 -4.87
CA ASP A 744 -4.92 28.99 -5.41
C ASP A 744 -5.75 28.59 -6.65
N VAL A 745 -7.04 28.30 -6.43
CA VAL A 745 -8.00 27.99 -7.50
C VAL A 745 -8.12 29.09 -8.56
N SER A 746 -7.65 30.32 -8.29
CA SER A 746 -7.61 31.41 -9.26
C SER A 746 -6.39 31.32 -10.21
N ALA A 747 -5.41 30.48 -9.90
CA ALA A 747 -4.25 30.20 -10.76
C ALA A 747 -4.55 29.15 -11.85
N ALA A 748 -5.71 28.48 -11.81
CA ALA A 748 -6.12 27.50 -12.83
C ALA A 748 -6.03 28.09 -14.25
N PHE A 749 -5.20 27.49 -15.11
CA PHE A 749 -4.82 28.07 -16.40
C PHE A 749 -5.18 27.18 -17.59
N THR A 750 -4.79 25.91 -17.59
CA THR A 750 -5.11 24.97 -18.68
C THR A 750 -6.08 23.89 -18.22
N ILE A 751 -6.91 23.41 -19.14
CA ILE A 751 -7.79 22.24 -18.96
C ILE A 751 -7.60 21.28 -20.13
N SER A 752 -7.41 19.98 -19.85
CA SER A 752 -7.27 18.94 -20.87
C SER A 752 -8.03 17.68 -20.47
N ALA A 753 -8.68 17.01 -21.42
CA ALA A 753 -9.40 15.77 -21.15
C ALA A 753 -8.45 14.59 -20.97
N VAL A 754 -8.64 13.82 -19.91
CA VAL A 754 -7.96 12.56 -19.61
C VAL A 754 -8.99 11.46 -19.85
N LEU A 755 -9.02 10.91 -21.07
CA LEU A 755 -10.04 9.92 -21.44
C LEU A 755 -9.40 8.54 -21.65
N PRO A 756 -9.72 7.54 -20.80
CA PRO A 756 -9.50 6.16 -21.18
C PRO A 756 -10.45 5.75 -22.31
N TRP A 757 -10.06 4.76 -23.12
CA TRP A 757 -10.76 4.45 -24.38
C TRP A 757 -12.13 3.81 -24.16
N ASP A 758 -12.34 3.15 -23.03
CA ASP A 758 -13.61 2.56 -22.57
C ASP A 758 -14.72 3.60 -22.41
N VAL A 759 -14.38 4.80 -21.95
CA VAL A 759 -15.33 5.92 -21.85
C VAL A 759 -15.91 6.27 -23.24
N ARG A 760 -15.23 5.96 -24.34
CA ARG A 760 -15.77 6.19 -25.70
C ARG A 760 -16.81 5.16 -26.13
N LEU A 761 -16.85 3.96 -25.54
CA LEU A 761 -17.74 2.87 -25.94
C LEU A 761 -18.46 2.32 -24.71
N SER A 762 -19.75 2.61 -24.57
CA SER A 762 -20.57 2.20 -23.41
C SER A 762 -21.94 1.71 -23.87
N THR A 763 -22.74 1.15 -22.97
CA THR A 763 -24.12 0.73 -23.25
C THR A 763 -25.07 1.90 -22.97
N ALA A 764 -26.01 2.15 -23.88
CA ALA A 764 -27.03 3.18 -23.75
C ALA A 764 -27.86 2.98 -22.47
N GLY A 765 -27.94 4.02 -21.64
CA GLY A 765 -28.70 3.98 -20.38
C GLY A 765 -28.04 3.21 -19.23
N GLU A 766 -26.79 2.77 -19.38
CA GLU A 766 -25.98 2.17 -18.32
C GLU A 766 -24.81 3.09 -17.97
N GLU A 767 -24.39 3.13 -16.71
CA GLU A 767 -23.26 3.95 -16.30
C GLU A 767 -21.96 3.52 -17.00
N THR A 768 -21.10 4.48 -17.35
CA THR A 768 -19.78 4.19 -17.89
C THR A 768 -18.91 3.46 -16.86
N LEU A 769 -18.06 2.53 -17.32
CA LEU A 769 -17.16 1.77 -16.44
C LEU A 769 -16.14 2.66 -15.71
N SER A 770 -15.77 3.78 -16.34
CA SER A 770 -14.88 4.79 -15.78
C SER A 770 -15.55 6.17 -15.86
N PRO A 771 -15.28 7.09 -14.90
CA PRO A 771 -15.78 8.45 -14.96
C PRO A 771 -15.08 9.26 -16.08
N LEU A 772 -15.69 10.38 -16.47
CA LEU A 772 -15.05 11.41 -17.27
C LEU A 772 -14.00 12.12 -16.44
N VAL A 773 -12.80 12.32 -16.99
CA VAL A 773 -11.71 12.97 -16.26
C VAL A 773 -11.15 14.12 -17.08
N VAL A 774 -10.87 15.24 -16.41
CA VAL A 774 -10.09 16.35 -16.98
C VAL A 774 -9.00 16.77 -16.01
N GLN A 775 -7.86 17.18 -16.54
CA GLN A 775 -6.74 17.70 -15.77
C GLN A 775 -6.70 19.22 -15.87
N VAL A 776 -6.42 19.87 -14.75
CA VAL A 776 -6.26 21.31 -14.58
C VAL A 776 -4.89 21.61 -14.03
N LEU A 777 -4.16 22.48 -14.74
CA LEU A 777 -2.82 22.93 -14.36
C LEU A 777 -2.77 24.46 -14.35
N ASP A 778 -1.86 25.02 -13.56
CA ASP A 778 -1.53 26.44 -13.59
C ASP A 778 -0.60 26.81 -14.76
N GLU A 779 -0.24 28.09 -14.87
CA GLU A 779 0.62 28.58 -15.97
C GLU A 779 2.02 27.95 -15.96
N SER A 780 2.49 27.46 -14.81
CA SER A 780 3.76 26.74 -14.65
C SER A 780 3.65 25.23 -14.89
N GLY A 781 2.45 24.71 -15.16
CA GLY A 781 2.21 23.28 -15.34
C GLY A 781 2.08 22.50 -14.02
N VAL A 782 1.87 23.18 -12.90
CA VAL A 782 1.61 22.54 -11.60
C VAL A 782 0.11 22.25 -11.47
N PRO A 783 -0.29 21.07 -10.99
CA PRO A 783 -1.68 20.76 -10.70
C PRO A 783 -2.35 21.77 -9.77
N VAL A 784 -3.61 22.14 -10.05
CA VAL A 784 -4.39 23.03 -9.17
C VAL A 784 -5.43 22.22 -8.43
N ILE A 785 -5.35 22.17 -7.11
CA ILE A 785 -6.30 21.43 -6.26
C ILE A 785 -7.55 22.26 -5.98
N GLY A 786 -8.72 21.62 -5.93
CA GLY A 786 -9.99 22.26 -5.60
C GLY A 786 -10.54 23.18 -6.69
N ALA A 787 -9.91 23.22 -7.88
CA ALA A 787 -10.36 24.03 -9.00
C ALA A 787 -11.73 23.52 -9.50
N PRO A 788 -12.77 24.38 -9.54
CA PRO A 788 -14.09 23.99 -10.01
C PRO A 788 -14.13 23.86 -11.55
N VAL A 789 -14.56 22.68 -12.01
CA VAL A 789 -14.78 22.33 -13.42
C VAL A 789 -16.26 22.11 -13.67
N ASP A 790 -16.85 22.87 -14.59
CA ASP A 790 -18.22 22.71 -15.08
C ASP A 790 -18.28 21.70 -16.23
N PHE A 791 -18.77 20.48 -15.94
CA PHE A 791 -19.11 19.49 -16.94
C PHE A 791 -20.53 19.72 -17.44
N ARG A 792 -20.73 19.68 -18.78
CA ARG A 792 -22.04 19.91 -19.39
C ARG A 792 -22.31 18.97 -20.57
N VAL A 793 -23.44 18.28 -20.51
CA VAL A 793 -23.94 17.49 -21.65
C VAL A 793 -24.47 18.44 -22.72
N ILE A 794 -23.88 18.41 -23.91
CA ILE A 794 -24.22 19.26 -25.05
C ILE A 794 -25.29 18.60 -25.91
N ILE A 795 -25.13 17.30 -26.21
CA ILE A 795 -26.00 16.54 -27.11
C ILE A 795 -25.91 15.03 -26.79
N GLY A 796 -26.88 14.24 -27.24
CA GLY A 796 -26.94 12.77 -27.07
C GLY A 796 -27.94 12.28 -26.02
N GLY A 797 -28.39 13.17 -25.13
CA GLY A 797 -29.43 12.88 -24.13
C GLY A 797 -28.97 12.02 -22.95
N GLY A 798 -27.66 11.92 -22.73
CA GLY A 798 -27.09 11.34 -21.51
C GLY A 798 -27.15 12.27 -20.30
N ALA A 799 -26.72 11.76 -19.16
CA ALA A 799 -26.75 12.45 -17.88
C ALA A 799 -25.42 12.26 -17.12
N LEU A 800 -25.02 13.32 -16.41
CA LEU A 800 -24.00 13.29 -15.37
C LEU A 800 -24.67 12.88 -14.05
N LEU A 801 -23.94 12.23 -13.15
CA LEU A 801 -24.47 11.84 -11.84
C LEU A 801 -23.93 12.80 -10.76
N ASP A 802 -24.84 13.47 -10.05
CA ASP A 802 -24.54 14.28 -8.88
C ASP A 802 -24.75 13.45 -7.60
N ASP A 803 -23.66 13.21 -6.89
CA ASP A 803 -23.60 12.38 -5.68
C ASP A 803 -23.60 13.21 -4.39
N SER A 804 -23.96 14.49 -4.45
CA SER A 804 -23.98 15.38 -3.28
C SER A 804 -25.05 15.06 -2.22
N GLY A 805 -25.85 14.01 -2.41
CA GLY A 805 -26.84 13.50 -1.44
C GLY A 805 -26.89 11.97 -1.42
N ASP A 806 -27.69 11.38 -0.51
CA ASP A 806 -27.75 9.92 -0.26
C ASP A 806 -28.09 9.05 -1.50
N THR A 807 -28.67 9.64 -2.55
CA THR A 807 -28.97 8.96 -3.80
C THR A 807 -28.48 9.79 -4.99
N PRO A 808 -27.70 9.20 -5.92
CA PRO A 808 -27.24 9.88 -7.12
C PRO A 808 -28.39 10.47 -7.94
N VAL A 809 -28.24 11.72 -8.39
CA VAL A 809 -29.22 12.42 -9.23
C VAL A 809 -28.68 12.64 -10.64
N GLU A 810 -29.43 12.18 -11.66
CA GLU A 810 -29.13 12.46 -13.07
C GLU A 810 -29.31 13.95 -13.39
N THR A 811 -28.25 14.62 -13.87
CA THR A 811 -28.22 16.04 -14.26
C THR A 811 -27.55 16.24 -15.63
N ILE A 812 -27.83 17.36 -16.31
CA ILE A 812 -27.16 17.73 -17.57
C ILE A 812 -25.92 18.62 -17.35
N GLN A 813 -25.71 19.08 -16.11
CA GLN A 813 -24.63 19.96 -15.72
C GLN A 813 -24.17 19.64 -14.30
N LEU A 814 -22.87 19.50 -14.09
CA LEU A 814 -22.25 19.16 -12.80
C LEU A 814 -20.95 19.95 -12.63
N VAL A 815 -20.76 20.58 -11.47
CA VAL A 815 -19.48 21.20 -11.11
C VAL A 815 -18.72 20.25 -10.20
N ALA A 816 -17.63 19.67 -10.71
CA ALA A 816 -16.72 18.83 -9.95
C ALA A 816 -15.44 19.62 -9.60
N LYS A 817 -14.85 19.33 -8.44
CA LYS A 817 -13.57 19.91 -8.04
C LYS A 817 -12.43 18.98 -8.43
N THR A 818 -11.26 19.56 -8.70
CA THR A 818 -10.03 18.80 -8.95
C THR A 818 -9.39 18.27 -7.66
N ASP A 819 -8.76 17.10 -7.75
CA ASP A 819 -7.92 16.50 -6.68
C ASP A 819 -6.49 17.08 -6.66
N ARG A 820 -5.57 16.52 -5.84
CA ARG A 820 -4.16 16.95 -5.77
C ARG A 820 -3.41 16.82 -7.09
N ASN A 821 -3.80 15.90 -7.97
CA ASN A 821 -3.24 15.76 -9.31
C ASN A 821 -3.88 16.71 -10.34
N GLY A 822 -4.78 17.59 -9.88
CA GLY A 822 -5.50 18.51 -10.72
C GLY A 822 -6.60 17.83 -11.53
N LEU A 823 -7.02 16.61 -11.16
CA LEU A 823 -7.99 15.81 -11.89
C LEU A 823 -9.40 16.01 -11.34
N ALA A 824 -10.34 16.44 -12.18
CA ALA A 824 -11.76 16.49 -11.86
C ALA A 824 -12.49 15.32 -12.52
N HIS A 825 -13.33 14.63 -11.74
CA HIS A 825 -14.04 13.43 -12.15
C HIS A 825 -15.54 13.69 -12.27
N ALA A 826 -16.19 13.13 -13.30
CA ALA A 826 -17.63 13.19 -13.46
C ALA A 826 -18.19 11.86 -13.99
N ARG A 827 -19.03 11.19 -13.18
CA ARG A 827 -19.73 9.96 -13.57
C ARG A 827 -20.77 10.26 -14.65
N PHE A 828 -20.95 9.34 -15.60
CA PHE A 828 -21.79 9.59 -16.77
C PHE A 828 -22.60 8.36 -17.19
N VAL A 829 -23.84 8.60 -17.61
CA VAL A 829 -24.77 7.63 -18.20
C VAL A 829 -25.10 8.09 -19.62
N PRO A 830 -24.73 7.34 -20.68
CA PRO A 830 -25.09 7.68 -22.04
C PRO A 830 -26.61 7.69 -22.22
N GLY A 831 -27.10 8.53 -23.14
CA GLY A 831 -28.52 8.64 -23.40
C GLY A 831 -29.19 7.30 -23.70
N ARG A 832 -30.38 7.09 -23.15
CA ARG A 832 -31.13 5.82 -23.28
C ARG A 832 -31.53 5.51 -24.73
N SER A 833 -31.61 6.52 -25.60
CA SER A 833 -31.90 6.32 -27.02
C SER A 833 -30.68 6.57 -27.88
N THR A 834 -30.31 5.57 -28.69
CA THR A 834 -29.23 5.71 -29.69
C THR A 834 -29.58 6.69 -30.81
N MET A 835 -30.86 7.05 -30.95
CA MET A 835 -31.39 7.94 -31.98
C MET A 835 -31.34 9.43 -31.61
N ASN A 836 -30.94 9.78 -30.38
CA ASN A 836 -30.83 11.19 -29.96
C ASN A 836 -29.73 11.95 -30.74
N ASN A 837 -28.64 11.26 -31.09
CA ASN A 837 -27.57 11.76 -31.95
C ASN A 837 -26.83 10.57 -32.58
N PRO A 838 -27.41 9.94 -33.62
CA PRO A 838 -26.97 8.63 -34.09
C PRO A 838 -25.67 8.71 -34.90
N VAL A 839 -24.77 7.77 -34.66
CA VAL A 839 -23.53 7.55 -35.41
C VAL A 839 -23.44 6.07 -35.81
N ALA A 840 -23.17 5.81 -37.09
CA ALA A 840 -22.90 4.45 -37.56
C ALA A 840 -21.46 4.06 -37.17
N TYR A 841 -21.32 2.97 -36.41
CA TYR A 841 -20.02 2.50 -35.91
C TYR A 841 -19.88 0.98 -36.06
N VAL A 842 -18.80 0.54 -36.70
CA VAL A 842 -18.46 -0.88 -36.88
C VAL A 842 -17.37 -1.22 -35.87
N ARG A 843 -17.65 -2.10 -34.89
CA ARG A 843 -16.59 -2.60 -34.01
C ARG A 843 -15.77 -3.66 -34.74
N GLU A 844 -14.56 -3.88 -34.28
CA GLU A 844 -13.70 -4.94 -34.81
C GLU A 844 -14.38 -6.30 -34.62
N GLY A 845 -14.68 -7.00 -35.73
CA GLY A 845 -15.39 -8.28 -35.73
C GLY A 845 -16.90 -8.20 -35.99
N ASP A 846 -17.50 -7.00 -36.01
CA ASP A 846 -18.91 -6.83 -36.40
C ASP A 846 -19.07 -6.95 -37.93
N GLU A 847 -20.10 -7.67 -38.37
CA GLU A 847 -20.45 -7.80 -39.81
C GLU A 847 -21.27 -6.60 -40.30
N HIS A 848 -22.12 -6.04 -39.43
CA HIS A 848 -23.00 -4.93 -39.70
C HIS A 848 -22.66 -3.72 -38.82
N ALA A 849 -22.87 -2.51 -39.33
CA ALA A 849 -22.66 -1.31 -38.52
C ALA A 849 -23.68 -1.22 -37.39
N ASN A 850 -23.27 -0.80 -36.20
CA ASN A 850 -24.17 -0.51 -35.10
C ASN A 850 -24.62 0.95 -35.20
N ILE A 851 -25.85 1.25 -34.75
CA ILE A 851 -26.32 2.62 -34.56
C ILE A 851 -26.08 2.98 -33.10
N ALA A 852 -25.02 3.74 -32.83
CA ALA A 852 -24.67 4.19 -31.48
C ALA A 852 -25.10 5.65 -31.27
N GLY A 853 -25.59 5.98 -30.08
CA GLY A 853 -25.89 7.35 -29.69
C GLY A 853 -24.63 8.08 -29.26
N GLN A 854 -24.20 9.10 -30.00
CA GLN A 854 -23.06 9.93 -29.64
C GLN A 854 -23.45 11.03 -28.65
N ASN A 855 -22.86 10.98 -27.46
CA ASN A 855 -22.99 11.99 -26.42
C ASN A 855 -21.76 12.90 -26.45
N LEU A 856 -21.96 14.22 -26.47
CA LEU A 856 -20.87 15.20 -26.38
C LEU A 856 -20.95 15.94 -25.06
N ILE A 857 -19.83 15.98 -24.34
CA ILE A 857 -19.72 16.60 -23.02
C ILE A 857 -18.63 17.67 -23.08
N ALA A 858 -18.99 18.92 -22.77
CA ALA A 858 -18.02 20.00 -22.57
C ALA A 858 -17.52 19.98 -21.12
N ALA A 859 -16.30 20.47 -20.92
CA ALA A 859 -15.79 20.83 -19.60
C ALA A 859 -15.13 22.21 -19.67
N GLN A 860 -15.35 23.04 -18.65
CA GLN A 860 -14.84 24.39 -18.56
C GLN A 860 -14.44 24.75 -17.14
N LEU A 861 -13.34 25.50 -16.98
CA LEU A 861 -12.96 26.08 -15.69
C LEU A 861 -13.94 27.18 -15.26
N VAL A 862 -14.37 27.13 -14.00
CA VAL A 862 -15.25 28.16 -13.42
C VAL A 862 -14.46 29.33 -12.84
N THR A 863 -13.18 29.12 -12.50
CA THR A 863 -12.24 30.13 -12.00
C THR A 863 -10.96 30.18 -12.84
N GLY A 864 -10.09 31.17 -12.57
CA GLY A 864 -8.82 31.33 -13.28
C GLY A 864 -8.98 31.81 -14.72
N SER A 865 -8.35 31.12 -15.67
CA SER A 865 -8.36 31.48 -17.10
C SER A 865 -9.72 31.31 -17.78
N LEU A 866 -10.66 30.59 -17.13
CA LEU A 866 -11.95 30.17 -17.71
C LEU A 866 -11.81 29.32 -18.98
N ALA A 867 -10.65 28.66 -19.17
CA ALA A 867 -10.39 27.80 -20.30
C ALA A 867 -11.42 26.66 -20.40
N SER A 868 -11.72 26.25 -21.63
CA SER A 868 -12.60 25.13 -21.96
C SER A 868 -11.85 24.12 -22.81
N LEU A 869 -12.28 22.86 -22.81
CA LEU A 869 -11.72 21.85 -23.69
C LEU A 869 -11.82 22.29 -25.17
N ASP A 870 -10.72 22.14 -25.92
CA ASP A 870 -10.67 22.43 -27.35
C ASP A 870 -11.67 21.60 -28.17
N GLN A 871 -11.92 20.36 -27.72
CA GLN A 871 -12.96 19.49 -28.25
C GLN A 871 -13.76 18.86 -27.11
N PRO A 872 -15.10 18.75 -27.24
CA PRO A 872 -15.89 18.05 -26.26
C PRO A 872 -15.54 16.56 -26.23
N MET A 873 -15.66 15.96 -25.06
CA MET A 873 -15.51 14.52 -24.87
C MET A 873 -16.67 13.81 -25.57
N ALA A 874 -16.38 12.75 -26.33
CA ALA A 874 -17.37 12.03 -27.11
C ALA A 874 -17.52 10.58 -26.63
N ILE A 875 -18.77 10.18 -26.33
CA ILE A 875 -19.12 8.86 -25.80
C ILE A 875 -20.17 8.22 -26.70
N LEU A 876 -19.92 7.01 -27.19
CA LEU A 876 -20.85 6.24 -27.99
C LEU A 876 -21.60 5.24 -27.09
N GLY A 877 -22.91 5.46 -26.91
CA GLY A 877 -23.82 4.51 -26.26
C GLY A 877 -24.37 3.51 -27.28
N PHE A 878 -24.01 2.25 -27.17
CA PHE A 878 -24.52 1.14 -27.99
C PHE A 878 -25.82 0.58 -27.40
N SER A 879 -26.64 -0.05 -28.24
CA SER A 879 -27.79 -0.81 -27.75
C SER A 879 -27.36 -1.91 -26.77
N GLY A 880 -28.15 -2.11 -25.71
CA GLY A 880 -27.94 -3.22 -24.78
C GLY A 880 -28.37 -4.58 -25.34
N ASP A 881 -28.49 -5.59 -24.47
CA ASP A 881 -29.01 -6.90 -24.84
C ASP A 881 -30.46 -6.81 -25.36
N PRO A 882 -30.87 -7.69 -26.29
CA PRO A 882 -32.25 -7.75 -26.75
C PRO A 882 -33.22 -7.97 -25.59
N ASP A 883 -34.30 -7.21 -25.55
CA ASP A 883 -35.34 -7.31 -24.55
C ASP A 883 -36.55 -8.09 -25.10
N PRO A 884 -37.10 -9.08 -24.37
CA PRO A 884 -38.23 -9.88 -24.82
C PRO A 884 -39.50 -9.06 -25.09
N VAL A 885 -39.73 -7.99 -24.35
CA VAL A 885 -40.94 -7.16 -24.47
C VAL A 885 -40.86 -6.27 -25.72
N GLN A 886 -39.67 -5.77 -26.04
CA GLN A 886 -39.43 -4.90 -27.19
C GLN A 886 -39.17 -5.66 -28.50
N THR A 887 -38.79 -6.94 -28.40
CA THR A 887 -38.51 -7.78 -29.57
C THR A 887 -39.79 -8.25 -30.25
N GLU A 888 -39.92 -7.90 -31.53
CA GLU A 888 -41.11 -8.17 -32.34
C GLU A 888 -40.80 -9.16 -33.46
N VAL A 889 -41.77 -10.02 -33.81
CA VAL A 889 -41.65 -10.97 -34.92
C VAL A 889 -42.79 -10.78 -35.91
N TYR A 890 -42.43 -10.78 -37.19
CA TYR A 890 -43.29 -10.60 -38.33
C TYR A 890 -43.22 -11.82 -39.25
N GLY A 891 -44.28 -12.01 -40.06
CA GLY A 891 -44.43 -13.16 -40.95
C GLY A 891 -45.48 -14.20 -40.49
N ASN A 892 -46.27 -13.89 -39.46
CA ASN A 892 -47.36 -14.77 -39.05
C ASN A 892 -48.50 -14.78 -40.08
N GLY A 893 -48.98 -15.97 -40.46
CA GLY A 893 -50.08 -16.13 -41.40
C GLY A 893 -49.70 -15.96 -42.87
N ILE A 894 -48.41 -16.07 -43.22
CA ILE A 894 -47.95 -16.15 -44.61
C ILE A 894 -48.61 -17.36 -45.28
N THR A 895 -49.27 -17.14 -46.42
CA THR A 895 -49.92 -18.20 -47.20
C THR A 895 -49.25 -18.42 -48.53
N GLY A 896 -49.10 -19.68 -48.93
CA GLY A 896 -48.65 -20.01 -50.28
C GLY A 896 -48.79 -21.49 -50.62
N PRO A 897 -48.31 -21.89 -51.81
CA PRO A 897 -48.40 -23.27 -52.29
C PRO A 897 -47.42 -24.20 -51.57
N LEU A 898 -47.72 -25.51 -51.55
CA LEU A 898 -46.84 -26.53 -50.95
C LEU A 898 -45.48 -26.57 -51.65
N LEU A 899 -44.42 -26.98 -50.95
CA LEU A 899 -43.07 -27.13 -51.50
C LEU A 899 -42.48 -25.86 -52.12
N SER A 900 -43.09 -24.70 -51.85
CA SER A 900 -42.80 -23.43 -52.49
C SER A 900 -42.23 -22.45 -51.47
N TYR A 901 -41.36 -21.55 -51.91
CA TYR A 901 -40.97 -20.39 -51.12
C TYR A 901 -42.16 -19.45 -50.93
N VAL A 902 -42.50 -19.09 -49.70
CA VAL A 902 -43.73 -18.32 -49.41
C VAL A 902 -43.50 -16.96 -48.77
N GLY A 903 -42.27 -16.66 -48.35
CA GLY A 903 -41.90 -15.38 -47.74
C GLY A 903 -40.95 -15.55 -46.56
N ASN A 904 -40.76 -14.45 -45.81
CA ASN A 904 -39.76 -14.37 -44.74
C ASN A 904 -40.39 -14.37 -43.34
N ALA A 905 -39.83 -15.17 -42.43
CA ALA A 905 -39.95 -14.89 -40.99
C ALA A 905 -38.91 -13.84 -40.62
N THR A 906 -39.34 -12.72 -40.04
CA THR A 906 -38.47 -11.61 -39.66
C THR A 906 -38.60 -11.30 -38.17
N ILE A 907 -37.50 -11.15 -37.45
CA ILE A 907 -37.46 -10.67 -36.07
C ILE A 907 -36.73 -9.32 -36.02
N PHE A 908 -37.25 -8.37 -35.25
CA PHE A 908 -36.58 -7.12 -34.93
C PHE A 908 -36.14 -7.16 -33.47
N LEU A 909 -34.83 -7.21 -33.26
CA LEU A 909 -34.21 -7.15 -31.95
C LEU A 909 -34.10 -5.70 -31.51
N LYS A 910 -34.70 -5.42 -30.35
CA LYS A 910 -34.59 -4.14 -29.68
C LYS A 910 -34.18 -4.35 -28.23
N ASP A 911 -33.35 -3.46 -27.71
CA ASP A 911 -33.02 -3.45 -26.29
C ASP A 911 -34.20 -2.93 -25.45
N ARG A 912 -34.03 -2.91 -24.13
CA ARG A 912 -35.04 -2.41 -23.16
C ARG A 912 -35.49 -0.96 -23.38
N PHE A 913 -34.70 -0.16 -24.10
CA PHE A 913 -35.00 1.22 -24.43
C PHE A 913 -35.52 1.40 -25.87
N GLY A 914 -35.70 0.31 -26.61
CA GLY A 914 -36.21 0.30 -27.98
C GLY A 914 -35.14 0.56 -29.05
N ASN A 915 -33.86 0.50 -28.70
CA ASN A 915 -32.76 0.69 -29.64
C ASN A 915 -32.52 -0.59 -30.46
N PRO A 916 -32.23 -0.50 -31.77
CA PRO A 916 -31.97 -1.66 -32.60
C PRO A 916 -30.68 -2.38 -32.18
N VAL A 917 -30.75 -3.70 -31.99
CA VAL A 917 -29.58 -4.52 -31.59
C VAL A 917 -29.00 -5.22 -32.81
N ALA A 918 -27.84 -4.76 -33.27
CA ALA A 918 -27.12 -5.31 -34.42
C ALA A 918 -26.10 -6.39 -34.02
N ASN A 919 -25.71 -7.24 -34.98
CA ASN A 919 -24.71 -8.29 -34.85
C ASN A 919 -25.03 -9.35 -33.77
N HIS A 920 -26.29 -9.48 -33.38
CA HIS A 920 -26.70 -10.44 -32.38
C HIS A 920 -27.14 -11.75 -33.07
N PRO A 921 -26.68 -12.93 -32.63
CA PRO A 921 -27.07 -14.20 -33.23
C PRO A 921 -28.55 -14.50 -32.98
N VAL A 922 -29.21 -14.98 -34.03
CA VAL A 922 -30.61 -15.40 -34.05
C VAL A 922 -30.70 -16.79 -34.65
N TYR A 923 -31.36 -17.70 -33.94
CA TYR A 923 -31.51 -19.09 -34.34
C TYR A 923 -32.93 -19.34 -34.83
N PHE A 924 -33.09 -19.62 -36.12
CA PHE A 924 -34.35 -20.05 -36.70
C PHE A 924 -34.37 -21.57 -36.80
N SER A 925 -35.49 -22.19 -36.42
CA SER A 925 -35.68 -23.63 -36.56
C SER A 925 -37.11 -24.00 -36.95
N THR A 926 -37.25 -24.96 -37.87
CA THR A 926 -38.56 -25.51 -38.22
C THR A 926 -39.04 -26.46 -37.15
N GLN A 927 -40.31 -26.30 -36.74
CA GLN A 927 -41.00 -27.23 -35.86
C GLN A 927 -41.83 -28.23 -36.69
N PRO A 928 -42.19 -29.39 -36.11
CA PRO A 928 -43.07 -30.34 -36.78
C PRO A 928 -44.36 -29.65 -37.23
N ASN A 929 -44.77 -29.92 -38.47
CA ASN A 929 -46.00 -29.38 -39.02
C ASN A 929 -47.21 -29.71 -38.12
N GLN A 930 -48.09 -28.73 -37.92
CA GLN A 930 -49.28 -28.84 -37.07
C GLN A 930 -50.53 -28.90 -37.95
N LEU A 931 -51.26 -30.01 -37.88
CA LEU A 931 -52.54 -30.14 -38.61
C LEU A 931 -53.57 -29.19 -38.02
N ASN A 932 -54.25 -28.40 -38.87
CA ASN A 932 -55.36 -27.57 -38.43
C ASN A 932 -56.59 -28.48 -38.15
N PRO A 933 -57.07 -28.58 -36.89
CA PRO A 933 -58.21 -29.45 -36.55
C PRO A 933 -59.53 -29.00 -37.20
N ASP A 934 -59.64 -27.75 -37.65
CA ASP A 934 -60.82 -27.22 -38.34
C ASP A 934 -60.86 -27.60 -39.83
N ILE A 935 -59.78 -28.18 -40.38
CA ILE A 935 -59.70 -28.66 -41.76
C ILE A 935 -59.79 -30.18 -41.77
N ILE A 936 -60.99 -30.72 -42.02
CA ILE A 936 -61.23 -32.17 -42.12
C ILE A 936 -60.86 -32.65 -43.54
N CYS A 937 -59.58 -32.93 -43.78
CA CYS A 937 -59.20 -33.77 -44.91
C CYS A 937 -59.31 -35.25 -44.50
N PRO A 938 -59.90 -36.14 -45.33
CA PRO A 938 -60.04 -37.55 -44.97
C PRO A 938 -58.67 -38.22 -44.91
N THR A 939 -58.06 -38.27 -43.72
CA THR A 939 -56.83 -38.98 -43.46
C THR A 939 -57.07 -40.49 -43.45
N SER A 940 -57.15 -41.09 -44.63
CA SER A 940 -56.73 -42.49 -44.80
C SER A 940 -55.58 -42.49 -45.78
N LEU A 941 -54.36 -42.42 -45.26
CA LEU A 941 -53.18 -43.09 -45.80
C LEU A 941 -52.04 -42.88 -44.81
N THR A 942 -51.65 -43.97 -44.18
CA THR A 942 -50.35 -44.17 -43.55
C THR A 942 -49.24 -43.93 -44.58
N PHE A 943 -48.77 -42.69 -44.70
CA PHE A 943 -47.49 -42.33 -45.32
C PHE A 943 -46.63 -41.65 -44.25
N ASP A 944 -46.05 -42.45 -43.36
CA ASP A 944 -44.93 -42.01 -42.51
C ASP A 944 -43.62 -41.89 -43.31
N ALA A 945 -43.59 -42.40 -44.54
CA ALA A 945 -42.47 -42.25 -45.48
C ALA A 945 -42.81 -41.13 -46.49
N GLY A 946 -42.35 -39.91 -46.23
CA GLY A 946 -42.45 -38.79 -47.19
C GLY A 946 -42.98 -37.45 -46.64
N ARG A 947 -43.22 -37.34 -45.32
CA ARG A 947 -43.51 -36.03 -44.71
C ARG A 947 -42.27 -35.15 -44.74
N GLN A 948 -42.38 -34.03 -45.45
CA GLN A 948 -41.38 -32.97 -45.48
C GLN A 948 -41.91 -31.81 -44.62
N ASP A 949 -41.15 -31.44 -43.59
CA ASP A 949 -41.39 -30.21 -42.82
C ASP A 949 -40.97 -28.99 -43.66
N ALA A 950 -41.08 -27.77 -43.14
CA ALA A 950 -40.59 -26.60 -43.89
C ALA A 950 -39.06 -26.57 -43.99
N GLN A 951 -38.54 -25.92 -45.03
CA GLN A 951 -37.11 -25.59 -45.16
C GLN A 951 -36.89 -24.09 -44.95
N LEU A 952 -35.80 -23.75 -44.28
CA LEU A 952 -35.36 -22.39 -44.00
C LEU A 952 -34.18 -22.04 -44.90
N VAL A 953 -34.27 -20.93 -45.60
CA VAL A 953 -33.26 -20.44 -46.52
C VAL A 953 -32.63 -19.15 -45.95
N PRO A 954 -31.32 -19.10 -45.70
CA PRO A 954 -30.68 -17.90 -45.19
C PRO A 954 -30.68 -16.82 -46.27
N HIS A 955 -30.80 -15.54 -45.89
CA HIS A 955 -30.91 -14.44 -46.86
C HIS A 955 -29.67 -14.30 -47.77
N SER A 956 -28.53 -14.86 -47.38
CA SER A 956 -27.28 -14.87 -48.15
C SER A 956 -27.22 -15.98 -49.19
N ALA A 957 -28.19 -16.90 -49.21
CA ALA A 957 -28.19 -18.01 -50.14
C ALA A 957 -28.42 -17.52 -51.58
N SER A 958 -27.47 -17.83 -52.46
CA SER A 958 -27.55 -17.46 -53.88
C SER A 958 -28.80 -18.00 -54.60
N CYS A 959 -29.36 -19.11 -54.11
CA CYS A 959 -30.57 -19.73 -54.62
C CYS A 959 -31.82 -18.87 -54.49
N LEU A 960 -31.84 -17.89 -53.57
CA LEU A 960 -33.00 -17.01 -53.34
C LEU A 960 -33.32 -16.17 -54.58
N ALA A 961 -32.30 -15.83 -55.38
CA ALA A 961 -32.47 -15.11 -56.64
C ALA A 961 -33.34 -15.87 -57.65
N ASP A 962 -33.47 -17.19 -57.50
CA ASP A 962 -34.23 -18.07 -58.38
C ASP A 962 -35.50 -18.65 -57.72
N LEU A 963 -35.95 -18.08 -56.58
CA LEU A 963 -37.14 -18.50 -55.81
C LEU A 963 -37.18 -20.04 -55.64
N PRO A 964 -36.33 -20.62 -54.78
CA PRO A 964 -36.09 -22.05 -54.73
C PRO A 964 -37.35 -22.78 -54.27
N VAL A 965 -37.64 -23.92 -54.91
CA VAL A 965 -38.60 -24.87 -54.36
C VAL A 965 -37.90 -25.87 -53.45
N TYR A 966 -38.68 -26.71 -52.78
CA TYR A 966 -38.17 -27.69 -51.83
C TYR A 966 -37.02 -28.53 -52.42
N ASP A 967 -35.91 -28.64 -51.69
CA ASP A 967 -34.67 -29.32 -52.09
C ASP A 967 -33.88 -28.72 -53.29
N GLU A 968 -34.25 -27.55 -53.84
CA GLU A 968 -33.45 -26.86 -54.88
C GLU A 968 -32.31 -26.01 -54.32
N CYS A 969 -32.39 -25.61 -53.05
CA CYS A 969 -31.38 -24.77 -52.42
C CYS A 969 -30.46 -25.58 -51.50
N VAL A 970 -29.17 -25.63 -51.84
CA VAL A 970 -28.15 -26.36 -51.04
C VAL A 970 -27.99 -25.78 -49.64
N ASP A 971 -28.15 -24.46 -49.50
CA ASP A 971 -28.03 -23.75 -48.22
C ASP A 971 -29.32 -23.81 -47.37
N ALA A 972 -30.38 -24.44 -47.89
CA ALA A 972 -31.63 -24.62 -47.16
C ALA A 972 -31.52 -25.76 -46.13
N GLY A 973 -32.17 -25.58 -44.98
CA GLY A 973 -32.12 -26.55 -43.89
C GLY A 973 -33.24 -26.37 -42.89
N SER A 974 -33.29 -27.23 -41.87
CA SER A 974 -34.27 -27.13 -40.78
C SER A 974 -33.86 -26.14 -39.69
N ARG A 975 -32.62 -25.61 -39.75
CA ARG A 975 -32.06 -24.62 -38.82
C ARG A 975 -31.18 -23.63 -39.55
N GLN A 976 -31.26 -22.36 -39.18
CA GLN A 976 -30.39 -21.29 -39.68
C GLN A 976 -29.94 -20.40 -38.52
N GLU A 977 -28.67 -20.03 -38.51
CA GLU A 977 -28.08 -19.05 -37.58
C GLU A 977 -27.73 -17.80 -38.38
N LEU A 978 -28.28 -16.66 -37.99
CA LEU A 978 -28.11 -15.38 -38.68
C LEU A 978 -27.78 -14.29 -37.67
N LEU A 979 -26.94 -13.33 -38.06
CA LEU A 979 -26.72 -12.12 -37.28
C LEU A 979 -27.79 -11.07 -37.60
N SER A 980 -28.23 -10.33 -36.59
CA SER A 980 -29.10 -9.17 -36.81
C SER A 980 -28.36 -8.04 -37.53
N LYS A 981 -29.06 -7.35 -38.43
CA LYS A 981 -28.56 -6.22 -39.21
C LYS A 981 -28.51 -4.94 -38.38
N SER A 982 -28.02 -3.85 -38.98
CA SER A 982 -27.89 -2.52 -38.35
C SER A 982 -29.20 -1.95 -37.79
N ASP A 983 -30.34 -2.32 -38.34
CA ASP A 983 -31.68 -1.93 -37.88
C ASP A 983 -32.29 -2.90 -36.85
N GLY A 984 -31.49 -3.87 -36.39
CA GLY A 984 -31.91 -4.93 -35.47
C GLY A 984 -32.66 -6.08 -36.14
N SER A 985 -32.87 -6.06 -37.46
CA SER A 985 -33.62 -7.11 -38.15
C SER A 985 -32.78 -8.35 -38.43
N ALA A 986 -33.36 -9.53 -38.24
CA ALA A 986 -32.86 -10.78 -38.81
C ALA A 986 -34.02 -11.50 -39.50
N PHE A 987 -33.80 -12.06 -40.69
CA PHE A 987 -34.86 -12.75 -41.41
C PHE A 987 -34.38 -13.98 -42.16
N VAL A 988 -35.26 -14.96 -42.25
CA VAL A 988 -35.04 -16.22 -42.96
C VAL A 988 -36.20 -16.50 -43.91
N GLY A 989 -35.87 -16.99 -45.10
CA GLY A 989 -36.84 -17.45 -46.10
C GLY A 989 -37.49 -18.76 -45.70
N ILE A 990 -38.79 -18.93 -45.97
CA ILE A 990 -39.55 -20.13 -45.66
C ILE A 990 -40.01 -20.82 -46.94
N ILE A 991 -39.62 -22.08 -47.12
CA ILE A 991 -40.19 -22.99 -48.11
C ILE A 991 -41.15 -23.95 -47.39
N LEU A 992 -42.41 -24.01 -47.80
CA LEU A 992 -43.42 -24.88 -47.18
C LEU A 992 -43.12 -26.36 -47.41
N GLY A 993 -43.53 -27.22 -46.46
CA GLY A 993 -43.42 -28.67 -46.59
C GLY A 993 -44.52 -29.32 -47.45
N SER A 994 -44.68 -30.64 -47.33
CA SER A 994 -45.54 -31.46 -48.21
C SER A 994 -46.97 -31.74 -47.71
N VAL A 995 -47.32 -31.27 -46.51
CA VAL A 995 -48.61 -31.53 -45.85
C VAL A 995 -49.62 -30.41 -46.12
N ALA A 996 -50.67 -30.71 -46.88
CA ALA A 996 -51.80 -29.81 -47.14
C ALA A 996 -52.62 -29.52 -45.87
N GLY A 997 -53.04 -28.26 -45.68
CA GLY A 997 -53.85 -27.84 -44.53
C GLY A 997 -53.13 -27.82 -43.17
N ALA A 998 -51.80 -28.01 -43.17
CA ALA A 998 -50.97 -27.84 -41.98
C ALA A 998 -50.45 -26.41 -41.84
N ALA A 999 -50.21 -26.00 -40.59
CA ALA A 999 -49.36 -24.88 -40.24
C ALA A 999 -47.92 -25.37 -40.10
N TYR A 1000 -46.96 -24.58 -40.57
CA TYR A 1000 -45.52 -24.83 -40.47
C TYR A 1000 -44.93 -23.80 -39.51
N PRO A 1001 -44.78 -24.14 -38.21
CA PRO A 1001 -44.23 -23.20 -37.25
C PRO A 1001 -42.71 -23.13 -37.41
N VAL A 1002 -42.20 -21.91 -37.51
CA VAL A 1002 -40.79 -21.57 -37.41
C VAL A 1002 -40.59 -20.95 -36.04
N GLN A 1003 -39.78 -21.60 -35.22
CA GLN A 1003 -39.34 -21.09 -33.93
C GLN A 1003 -38.12 -20.20 -34.15
N VAL A 1004 -38.14 -19.04 -33.52
CA VAL A 1004 -37.04 -18.07 -33.51
C VAL A 1004 -36.56 -17.96 -32.07
N ASP A 1005 -35.32 -18.37 -31.82
CA ASP A 1005 -34.68 -18.32 -30.52
C ASP A 1005 -33.56 -17.28 -30.53
N VAL A 1006 -33.58 -16.38 -29.56
CA VAL A 1006 -32.54 -15.38 -29.31
C VAL A 1006 -31.97 -15.62 -27.91
N LEU A 1007 -30.65 -15.83 -27.82
CA LEU A 1007 -29.97 -16.07 -26.55
C LEU A 1007 -29.52 -14.74 -25.96
N THR A 1008 -30.08 -14.33 -24.81
CA THR A 1008 -29.61 -13.17 -24.05
C THR A 1008 -28.72 -13.62 -22.89
N SER A 1009 -28.12 -12.68 -22.18
CA SER A 1009 -27.29 -12.95 -20.99
C SER A 1009 -28.05 -13.68 -19.87
N ASN A 1010 -29.38 -13.54 -19.79
CA ASN A 1010 -30.20 -14.01 -18.68
C ASN A 1010 -31.29 -15.01 -19.06
N GLU A 1011 -31.73 -15.06 -20.32
CA GLU A 1011 -32.82 -15.93 -20.77
C GLU A 1011 -32.77 -16.22 -22.27
N THR A 1012 -33.60 -17.15 -22.74
CA THR A 1012 -33.83 -17.37 -24.16
C THR A 1012 -35.18 -16.76 -24.56
N ILE A 1013 -35.15 -15.82 -25.49
CA ILE A 1013 -36.36 -15.25 -26.09
C ILE A 1013 -36.79 -16.19 -27.21
N THR A 1014 -37.87 -16.94 -26.96
CA THR A 1014 -38.49 -17.80 -27.98
C THR A 1014 -39.74 -17.13 -28.55
N ARG A 1015 -39.83 -17.09 -29.87
CA ARG A 1015 -41.00 -16.61 -30.62
C ARG A 1015 -41.35 -17.62 -31.71
N THR A 1016 -42.62 -17.65 -32.12
CA THR A 1016 -43.07 -18.56 -33.18
C THR A 1016 -43.78 -17.79 -34.28
N VAL A 1017 -43.35 -18.05 -35.51
CA VAL A 1017 -44.03 -17.62 -36.72
C VAL A 1017 -44.64 -18.85 -37.38
N ALA A 1018 -45.88 -18.78 -37.84
CA ALA A 1018 -46.49 -19.88 -38.59
C ALA A 1018 -46.81 -19.43 -40.02
N ALA A 1019 -46.26 -20.14 -41.00
CA ALA A 1019 -46.71 -20.09 -42.38
C ALA A 1019 -47.78 -21.18 -42.60
N THR A 1020 -48.80 -20.88 -43.40
CA THR A 1020 -49.92 -21.78 -43.68
C THR A 1020 -50.07 -21.99 -45.18
N VAL A 1021 -50.70 -23.09 -45.57
CA VAL A 1021 -51.03 -23.33 -46.97
C VAL A 1021 -52.19 -22.42 -47.38
N SER A 1022 -52.18 -21.85 -48.59
CA SER A 1022 -53.34 -21.11 -49.10
C SER A 1022 -54.56 -22.03 -49.24
N ASN A 1023 -55.63 -21.77 -48.47
CA ASN A 1023 -56.89 -22.52 -48.54
C ASN A 1023 -57.52 -22.42 -49.93
N ASP A 1024 -57.71 -23.55 -50.61
CA ASP A 1024 -59.05 -24.01 -51.03
C ASP A 1024 -58.97 -25.45 -51.58
N SER A 1025 -59.77 -26.34 -50.98
CA SER A 1025 -59.98 -27.76 -51.31
C SER A 1025 -58.99 -28.79 -50.74
N CYS A 1026 -59.46 -29.59 -49.76
CA CYS A 1026 -58.94 -30.95 -49.59
C CYS A 1026 -59.15 -31.66 -50.93
N PRO A 1027 -58.09 -32.11 -51.63
CA PRO A 1027 -58.28 -32.85 -52.87
C PRO A 1027 -58.93 -34.19 -52.47
N GLY A 1028 -60.21 -34.36 -52.80
CA GLY A 1028 -60.96 -35.55 -52.43
C GLY A 1028 -60.30 -36.81 -52.98
N SER A 1029 -59.70 -37.62 -52.12
CA SER A 1029 -59.17 -38.98 -52.38
C SER A 1029 -58.37 -39.19 -53.68
N SER A 1030 -57.88 -38.13 -54.32
CA SER A 1030 -57.10 -38.14 -55.55
C SER A 1030 -55.97 -37.12 -55.38
N PRO A 1031 -54.70 -37.50 -55.66
CA PRO A 1031 -53.53 -36.64 -55.44
C PRO A 1031 -53.61 -35.34 -56.26
N PRO A 1032 -52.97 -34.23 -55.85
CA PRO A 1032 -53.00 -32.97 -56.59
C PRO A 1032 -52.42 -33.15 -58.00
N VAL A 1033 -53.27 -33.03 -59.03
CA VAL A 1033 -52.97 -33.42 -60.43
C VAL A 1033 -52.45 -32.23 -61.25
N ARG A 1034 -51.33 -31.62 -60.85
CA ARG A 1034 -50.66 -30.47 -61.51
C ARG A 1034 -51.23 -29.10 -61.11
N GLU A 1035 -50.46 -28.38 -60.31
CA GLU A 1035 -50.69 -26.98 -59.99
C GLU A 1035 -49.63 -26.13 -60.71
N LEU A 1036 -50.08 -25.13 -61.48
CA LEU A 1036 -49.20 -24.10 -62.02
C LEU A 1036 -49.04 -23.04 -60.94
N VAL A 1037 -47.92 -23.07 -60.24
CA VAL A 1037 -47.59 -22.04 -59.27
C VAL A 1037 -47.00 -20.85 -60.02
N ILE A 1038 -47.68 -19.71 -59.93
CA ILE A 1038 -47.13 -18.42 -60.32
C ILE A 1038 -46.93 -17.66 -59.01
N ASP A 1039 -45.72 -17.76 -58.47
CA ASP A 1039 -45.39 -17.05 -57.25
C ASP A 1039 -44.73 -15.71 -57.59
N TYR A 1040 -45.04 -14.71 -56.78
CA TYR A 1040 -44.46 -13.38 -56.86
C TYR A 1040 -43.92 -13.03 -55.49
N LEU A 1041 -42.61 -12.84 -55.38
CA LEU A 1041 -42.08 -12.20 -54.19
C LEU A 1041 -40.87 -11.31 -54.47
N HIS A 1042 -40.90 -10.19 -53.76
CA HIS A 1042 -39.87 -9.18 -53.55
C HIS A 1042 -39.59 -8.13 -54.63
N ARG A 1043 -39.62 -6.87 -54.19
CA ARG A 1043 -38.99 -5.73 -54.85
C ARG A 1043 -37.78 -5.35 -54.03
N GLU A 1044 -36.60 -5.76 -54.47
CA GLU A 1044 -35.35 -5.33 -53.83
C GLU A 1044 -34.83 -4.04 -54.48
N ASP A 1045 -34.14 -3.20 -53.71
CA ASP A 1045 -33.21 -2.22 -54.28
C ASP A 1045 -31.88 -2.89 -54.67
N GLY A 1046 -30.94 -2.13 -55.22
CA GLY A 1046 -29.63 -2.63 -55.61
C GLY A 1046 -28.73 -3.10 -54.45
N GLU A 1047 -29.20 -2.98 -53.20
CA GLU A 1047 -28.52 -3.37 -51.96
C GLU A 1047 -29.24 -4.52 -51.23
N GLY A 1048 -30.33 -5.07 -51.79
CA GLY A 1048 -31.06 -6.20 -51.22
C GLY A 1048 -32.06 -5.85 -50.11
N HIS A 1049 -32.50 -4.58 -50.01
CA HIS A 1049 -33.56 -4.19 -49.09
C HIS A 1049 -34.95 -4.39 -49.69
N ASN A 1050 -35.91 -4.81 -48.88
CA ASN A 1050 -37.32 -4.93 -49.29
C ASN A 1050 -37.97 -3.54 -49.47
N VAL A 1051 -38.52 -3.22 -50.65
CA VAL A 1051 -39.02 -1.87 -50.97
C VAL A 1051 -40.53 -1.86 -51.25
N ASP A 1052 -41.32 -1.57 -50.21
CA ASP A 1052 -42.79 -1.42 -50.32
C ASP A 1052 -43.25 -0.04 -50.85
N ALA A 1053 -42.34 0.93 -51.04
CA ALA A 1053 -42.65 2.22 -51.67
C ALA A 1053 -41.47 2.77 -52.49
N ARG A 1054 -41.72 3.15 -53.76
CA ARG A 1054 -40.74 3.81 -54.64
C ARG A 1054 -41.20 5.21 -55.07
N PRO A 1055 -40.28 6.16 -55.34
CA PRO A 1055 -40.62 7.42 -56.00
C PRO A 1055 -41.35 7.15 -57.32
N ALA A 1056 -42.40 7.92 -57.60
CA ALA A 1056 -43.19 7.75 -58.82
C ALA A 1056 -42.32 7.95 -60.07
N GLY A 1057 -42.17 6.90 -60.90
CA GLY A 1057 -41.46 6.95 -62.18
C GLY A 1057 -40.28 5.99 -62.34
N GLU A 1058 -39.87 5.27 -61.30
CA GLU A 1058 -38.76 4.31 -61.35
C GLU A 1058 -39.18 2.89 -61.77
N SER A 1059 -38.35 2.22 -62.58
CA SER A 1059 -38.57 0.85 -63.05
C SER A 1059 -38.25 -0.20 -61.99
N ALA A 1060 -39.09 -1.22 -61.83
CA ALA A 1060 -38.88 -2.35 -60.91
C ALA A 1060 -38.62 -3.65 -61.68
N VAL A 1061 -37.68 -4.46 -61.19
CA VAL A 1061 -37.46 -5.83 -61.65
C VAL A 1061 -38.44 -6.72 -60.90
N VAL A 1062 -39.21 -7.50 -61.65
CA VAL A 1062 -40.18 -8.45 -61.11
C VAL A 1062 -39.69 -9.84 -61.50
N GLN A 1063 -39.40 -10.67 -60.49
CA GLN A 1063 -39.06 -12.06 -60.72
C GLN A 1063 -40.35 -12.89 -60.73
N ILE A 1064 -40.50 -13.73 -61.75
CA ILE A 1064 -41.65 -14.63 -61.91
C ILE A 1064 -41.07 -16.01 -62.16
N LYS A 1065 -41.32 -16.94 -61.24
CA LYS A 1065 -41.01 -18.36 -61.46
C LYS A 1065 -42.31 -19.10 -61.70
N SER A 1066 -42.37 -19.86 -62.79
CA SER A 1066 -43.45 -20.80 -63.05
C SER A 1066 -42.91 -22.22 -63.03
N TYR A 1067 -43.48 -23.08 -62.20
CA TYR A 1067 -43.11 -24.49 -62.13
C TYR A 1067 -44.34 -25.36 -61.89
N LEU A 1068 -44.18 -26.66 -62.12
CA LEU A 1068 -45.23 -27.65 -62.01
C LEU A 1068 -44.89 -28.64 -60.89
N LEU A 1069 -45.72 -28.68 -59.85
CA LEU A 1069 -45.58 -29.66 -58.76
C LEU A 1069 -46.33 -30.95 -59.12
N ASN A 1070 -45.66 -32.10 -58.98
CA ASN A 1070 -46.21 -33.43 -59.27
C ASN A 1070 -45.75 -34.43 -58.18
N GLU A 1071 -46.68 -35.01 -57.43
CA GLU A 1071 -46.37 -35.84 -56.25
C GLU A 1071 -45.57 -37.10 -56.64
N GLY A 1072 -44.34 -37.25 -56.13
CA GLY A 1072 -43.47 -38.43 -56.33
C GLY A 1072 -42.42 -38.35 -57.45
N GLN A 1073 -42.15 -37.18 -58.04
CA GLN A 1073 -41.02 -36.97 -58.96
C GLN A 1073 -40.10 -35.83 -58.51
N THR A 1074 -38.79 -36.07 -58.60
CA THR A 1074 -37.73 -35.06 -58.53
C THR A 1074 -37.80 -34.18 -59.79
N LEU A 1075 -37.78 -32.85 -59.63
CA LEU A 1075 -37.72 -31.90 -60.74
C LEU A 1075 -36.42 -32.10 -61.54
N VAL A 1076 -36.56 -32.27 -62.85
CA VAL A 1076 -35.42 -32.20 -63.78
C VAL A 1076 -35.50 -30.86 -64.48
N ASP A 1077 -34.56 -30.01 -64.12
CA ASP A 1077 -34.33 -28.67 -64.65
C ASP A 1077 -34.34 -28.66 -66.18
N ASN A 1078 -35.14 -27.77 -66.77
CA ASN A 1078 -35.05 -27.41 -68.18
C ASN A 1078 -35.54 -25.97 -68.34
N GLY A 1079 -34.58 -25.06 -68.31
CA GLY A 1079 -34.77 -23.67 -68.65
C GLY A 1079 -35.47 -23.48 -69.99
N VAL A 1080 -36.41 -22.54 -70.00
CA VAL A 1080 -36.92 -21.91 -71.20
C VAL A 1080 -36.90 -20.41 -70.95
N GLU A 1081 -36.04 -19.72 -71.70
CA GLU A 1081 -36.02 -18.26 -71.84
C GLU A 1081 -37.40 -17.73 -72.25
N LEU A 1082 -37.79 -16.61 -71.64
CA LEU A 1082 -38.71 -15.63 -72.21
C LEU A 1082 -38.07 -14.25 -72.18
#